data_AF-A0AAW3VA98-F1
#
_entry.id   AF-A0AAW3VA98-F1
#
_cell.length_a   1.000
_cell.length_b   1.000
_cell.length_c   1.000
_cell.angle_alpha   90.00
_cell.angle_beta   90.00
_cell.angle_gamma   90.00
#
_symmetry.space_group_name_H-M   'P 1'
#
loop_
_entity.id
_entity.type
_entity.pdbx_description
1 polymer ?
#
loop_
_entity_poly.entity_id
_entity_poly.type
_entity_poly.pdbx_seq_one_letter_code
_entity_poly.pdbx_strand_id
1 'polypeptide(L)'
;MAADIPGNASAHVDKAAFTVVITRPAGQSNELAAQLAAAGVAVLDFPLIDIAPVTDEAPLRAALDALERYALVVFVSPNAIDHAFARRDTIWPHALPIGVVGPGSVQALARHGVAAPAYRVISPNSSAVEDDTARFDSEGLFAAIDSALGAASLEGKRVLIVRGDGGREWLADRLREAGAEVETVAAYRRLVPEPSIGGWARVHALLAGAPHAWLLTSSEGVRNLHELAQEHLTADEIVQLKRASLVTPHPRIAQTARALGFDSITVSGAGDDRIARALLAAVPTVVQPVPTNPAYSPAKSRMTETTASTNASPQPAATTALPPNPPFTPYEAQKRRSASGPLLWFVVVIIACAAGVGGYALNRKVERTEQQLAQRQQANDAQTNELRIKTDQALATVKQSDAQVAQLEGKLADAQTAQQALQQQYTDLARNRDDWTMAEVGQMLSAASQQLQLTGNTQLALFALQSADTRLAASDSPQAVTVRKAIAQDIDKLKAAPSTDLTGMAIKLDNAIDQVDSLPLSGEAPIAHATPKAATWADTAKVAAATGEPRWKVWWREVTTGIGQQLTSLVQVRRIDNADAMLVTPDQGYFLRENLKLRLLSARLALLSRNQTTLKSDLQAAQAALTRYFDNTSKKTQTVIDLVKQVDAGSAAVELPNLNTSLQAVNQYRSRG
;
A
#
# COMPACT_ATOMS: atom_id res chain seq x y z
N MET A 1 5.19 63.27 -38.52
CA MET A 1 6.66 63.36 -38.32
C MET A 1 6.92 63.22 -36.83
N ALA A 2 7.94 62.44 -36.48
CA ALA A 2 8.35 62.00 -35.15
C ALA A 2 7.59 60.79 -34.56
N ALA A 3 8.36 59.70 -34.49
CA ALA A 3 8.06 58.41 -33.87
C ALA A 3 8.25 58.48 -32.35
N ASP A 4 7.53 57.64 -31.62
CA ASP A 4 7.78 57.39 -30.20
C ASP A 4 7.95 55.89 -29.95
N ILE A 5 9.02 55.56 -29.25
CA ILE A 5 9.55 54.21 -29.02
C ILE A 5 8.95 53.69 -27.71
N PRO A 6 8.32 52.49 -27.65
CA PRO A 6 7.84 51.95 -26.40
C PRO A 6 9.01 51.42 -25.55
N GLY A 7 9.15 52.02 -24.36
CA GLY A 7 10.17 51.71 -23.37
C GLY A 7 9.95 50.38 -22.65
N ASN A 8 11.02 49.58 -22.66
CA ASN A 8 11.55 48.72 -21.61
C ASN A 8 10.58 47.89 -20.75
N ALA A 9 10.47 46.62 -21.15
CA ALA A 9 9.99 45.52 -20.33
C ALA A 9 10.80 45.38 -19.04
N SER A 10 10.19 45.70 -17.90
CA SER A 10 10.61 45.15 -16.61
C SER A 10 9.98 43.77 -16.48
N ALA A 11 10.74 42.74 -16.89
CA ALA A 11 10.43 41.36 -16.62
C ALA A 11 10.39 41.15 -15.10
N HIS A 12 9.19 41.17 -14.52
CA HIS A 12 8.94 40.50 -13.26
C HIS A 12 9.28 39.03 -13.49
N VAL A 13 10.39 38.59 -12.89
CA VAL A 13 10.70 37.16 -12.76
C VAL A 13 9.61 36.58 -11.86
N ASP A 14 8.59 35.97 -12.45
CA ASP A 14 7.52 35.28 -11.74
C ASP A 14 8.15 34.16 -10.90
N LYS A 15 8.14 34.37 -9.59
CA LYS A 15 8.51 33.36 -8.61
C LYS A 15 7.49 32.24 -8.72
N ALA A 16 7.90 31.06 -9.21
CA ALA A 16 7.01 29.93 -9.45
C ALA A 16 6.16 29.62 -8.20
N ALA A 17 4.85 29.86 -8.30
CA ALA A 17 3.91 29.61 -7.21
C ALA A 17 3.84 28.10 -6.91
N PHE A 18 3.88 27.74 -5.62
CA PHE A 18 3.71 26.35 -5.20
C PHE A 18 2.36 25.82 -5.68
N THR A 19 2.37 24.66 -6.34
CA THR A 19 1.16 24.07 -6.93
C THR A 19 0.77 22.77 -6.23
N VAL A 20 -0.49 22.67 -5.80
CA VAL A 20 -1.08 21.42 -5.32
C VAL A 20 -1.85 20.76 -6.45
N VAL A 21 -1.48 19.52 -6.75
CA VAL A 21 -2.21 18.65 -7.68
C VAL A 21 -3.26 17.87 -6.90
N ILE A 22 -4.53 18.15 -7.19
CA ILE A 22 -5.68 17.50 -6.57
C ILE A 22 -6.17 16.38 -7.49
N THR A 23 -6.28 15.17 -6.94
CA THR A 23 -6.61 13.98 -7.75
C THR A 23 -7.97 13.35 -7.47
N ARG A 24 -8.80 14.00 -6.64
CA ARG A 24 -10.18 13.55 -6.38
C ARG A 24 -11.01 13.65 -7.66
N PRO A 25 -12.14 12.93 -7.75
CA PRO A 25 -13.08 13.14 -8.85
C PRO A 25 -13.49 14.61 -8.98
N ALA A 26 -13.76 15.02 -10.21
CA ALA A 26 -14.12 16.40 -10.55
C ALA A 26 -15.27 16.91 -9.66
N GLY A 27 -15.17 18.16 -9.19
CA GLY A 27 -16.18 18.82 -8.36
C GLY A 27 -16.19 18.43 -6.88
N GLN A 28 -15.40 17.45 -6.42
CA GLN A 28 -15.34 17.03 -5.01
C GLN A 28 -14.34 17.80 -4.15
N SER A 29 -13.64 18.76 -4.75
CA SER A 29 -12.53 19.49 -4.11
C SER A 29 -12.71 20.99 -4.13
N ASN A 30 -13.89 21.51 -4.50
CA ASN A 30 -14.10 22.95 -4.68
C ASN A 30 -13.79 23.73 -3.40
N GLU A 31 -14.24 23.23 -2.25
CA GLU A 31 -13.98 23.87 -0.95
C GLU A 31 -12.49 23.82 -0.59
N LEU A 32 -11.86 22.65 -0.68
CA LEU A 32 -10.42 22.49 -0.46
C LEU A 32 -9.58 23.37 -1.41
N ALA A 33 -9.96 23.45 -2.68
CA ALA A 33 -9.30 24.28 -3.67
C ALA A 33 -9.43 25.77 -3.34
N ALA A 34 -10.61 26.21 -2.89
CA ALA A 34 -10.83 27.58 -2.43
C ALA A 34 -10.00 27.90 -1.18
N GLN A 35 -9.90 26.97 -0.21
CA GLN A 35 -9.07 27.13 0.98
C GLN A 35 -7.57 27.26 0.62
N LEU A 36 -7.07 26.43 -0.30
CA LEU A 36 -5.68 26.50 -0.78
C LEU A 36 -5.40 27.79 -1.56
N ALA A 37 -6.33 28.19 -2.44
CA ALA A 37 -6.22 29.44 -3.20
C ALA A 37 -6.19 30.67 -2.27
N ALA A 38 -7.01 30.68 -1.21
CA ALA A 38 -6.99 31.74 -0.20
C ALA A 38 -5.65 31.84 0.54
N ALA A 39 -4.88 30.74 0.62
CA ALA A 39 -3.53 30.72 1.18
C ALA A 39 -2.43 31.03 0.15
N GLY A 40 -2.78 31.43 -1.08
CA GLY A 40 -1.83 31.76 -2.15
C GLY A 40 -1.20 30.55 -2.85
N VAL A 41 -1.76 29.36 -2.66
CA VAL A 41 -1.30 28.12 -3.32
C VAL A 41 -2.07 27.91 -4.62
N ALA A 42 -1.34 27.69 -5.72
CA ALA A 42 -1.97 27.35 -6.99
C ALA A 42 -2.53 25.93 -6.93
N VAL A 43 -3.68 25.70 -7.56
CA VAL A 43 -4.31 24.38 -7.63
C VAL A 43 -4.34 23.89 -9.07
N LEU A 44 -3.92 22.64 -9.27
CA LEU A 44 -4.12 21.90 -10.51
C LEU A 44 -5.12 20.78 -10.23
N ASP A 45 -6.32 20.89 -10.81
CA ASP A 45 -7.27 19.80 -10.80
C ASP A 45 -6.82 18.74 -11.83
N PHE A 46 -6.48 17.56 -11.34
CA PHE A 46 -6.02 16.43 -12.14
C PHE A 46 -6.69 15.14 -11.64
N PRO A 47 -8.01 14.98 -11.88
CA PRO A 47 -8.74 13.82 -11.40
C PRO A 47 -8.11 12.53 -11.90
N LEU A 48 -7.99 11.53 -11.03
CA LEU A 48 -7.50 10.19 -11.37
C LEU A 48 -8.60 9.13 -11.35
N ILE A 49 -9.80 9.53 -10.98
CA ILE A 49 -11.01 8.70 -11.01
C ILE A 49 -12.12 9.58 -11.55
N ASP A 50 -12.75 9.14 -12.62
CA ASP A 50 -13.97 9.74 -13.13
C ASP A 50 -15.19 8.96 -12.65
N ILE A 51 -16.28 9.68 -12.41
CA ILE A 51 -17.52 9.15 -11.86
C ILE A 51 -18.59 9.29 -12.93
N ALA A 52 -18.84 8.17 -13.62
CA ALA A 52 -19.82 8.11 -14.69
C ALA A 52 -21.14 7.50 -14.19
N PRO A 53 -22.28 7.78 -14.84
CA PRO A 53 -23.49 6.99 -14.63
C PRO A 53 -23.27 5.51 -15.00
N VAL A 54 -24.09 4.62 -14.43
CA VAL A 54 -24.14 3.21 -14.83
C VAL A 54 -24.72 3.07 -16.24
N THR A 55 -24.30 2.03 -16.97
CA THR A 55 -24.79 1.76 -18.33
C THR A 55 -26.27 1.41 -18.33
N ASP A 56 -26.71 0.65 -17.32
CA ASP A 56 -28.11 0.31 -17.08
C ASP A 56 -28.55 0.84 -15.72
N GLU A 57 -29.47 1.81 -15.75
CA GLU A 57 -30.04 2.42 -14.55
C GLU A 57 -31.27 1.69 -14.02
N ALA A 58 -31.81 0.71 -14.76
CA ALA A 58 -33.04 0.02 -14.38
C ALA A 58 -32.94 -0.65 -12.99
N PRO A 59 -31.83 -1.31 -12.59
CA PRO A 59 -31.70 -1.91 -11.26
C PRO A 59 -31.76 -0.87 -10.14
N LEU A 60 -31.08 0.28 -10.31
CA LEU A 60 -31.10 1.37 -9.33
C LEU A 60 -32.51 1.94 -9.18
N ARG A 61 -33.19 2.20 -10.30
CA ARG A 61 -34.55 2.73 -10.28
C ARG A 61 -35.52 1.75 -9.61
N ALA A 62 -35.46 0.47 -9.98
CA ALA A 62 -36.29 -0.57 -9.38
C ALA A 62 -36.08 -0.70 -7.85
N ALA A 63 -34.84 -0.62 -7.38
CA ALA A 63 -34.54 -0.66 -5.95
C ALA A 63 -35.04 0.59 -5.21
N LEU A 64 -34.91 1.78 -5.81
CA LEU A 64 -35.39 3.05 -5.24
C LEU A 64 -36.92 3.17 -5.24
N ASP A 65 -37.61 2.57 -6.22
CA ASP A 65 -39.07 2.52 -6.27
C ASP A 65 -39.65 1.53 -5.24
N ALA A 66 -38.86 0.53 -4.83
CA ALA A 66 -39.25 -0.53 -3.90
C ALA A 66 -38.69 -0.34 -2.48
N LEU A 67 -38.39 0.90 -2.07
CA LEU A 67 -37.73 1.20 -0.79
C LEU A 67 -38.45 0.65 0.45
N GLU A 68 -39.78 0.57 0.39
CA GLU A 68 -40.63 0.04 1.47
C GLU A 68 -40.33 -1.45 1.80
N ARG A 69 -39.69 -2.18 0.88
CA ARG A 69 -39.30 -3.59 1.08
C ARG A 69 -38.03 -3.77 1.88
N TYR A 70 -37.23 -2.72 2.05
CA TYR A 70 -35.95 -2.78 2.75
C TYR A 70 -36.11 -2.30 4.19
N ALA A 71 -35.41 -2.97 5.10
CA ALA A 71 -35.32 -2.57 6.50
C ALA A 71 -34.17 -1.59 6.76
N LEU A 72 -33.22 -1.48 5.84
CA LEU A 72 -32.06 -0.61 5.89
C LEU A 72 -31.55 -0.35 4.48
N VAL A 73 -31.15 0.90 4.20
CA VAL A 73 -30.38 1.24 2.99
C VAL A 73 -29.02 1.77 3.40
N VAL A 74 -27.97 1.26 2.75
CA VAL A 74 -26.59 1.67 2.99
C VAL A 74 -26.04 2.37 1.77
N PHE A 75 -25.48 3.56 1.95
CA PHE A 75 -24.69 4.25 0.94
C PHE A 75 -23.21 4.23 1.33
N VAL A 76 -22.38 3.65 0.46
CA VAL A 76 -20.94 3.48 0.75
C VAL A 76 -20.10 4.71 0.40
N SER A 77 -20.67 5.72 -0.28
CA SER A 77 -19.96 6.94 -0.69
C SER A 77 -20.92 8.13 -0.91
N PRO A 78 -20.41 9.38 -0.89
CA PRO A 78 -21.17 10.57 -1.27
C PRO A 78 -21.73 10.47 -2.70
N ASN A 79 -20.98 9.87 -3.63
CA ASN A 79 -21.41 9.70 -5.02
C ASN A 79 -22.61 8.76 -5.15
N ALA A 80 -22.65 7.69 -4.34
CA ALA A 80 -23.79 6.78 -4.33
C ALA A 80 -25.07 7.52 -3.91
N ILE A 81 -24.96 8.45 -2.96
CA ILE A 81 -26.06 9.30 -2.50
C ILE A 81 -26.46 10.25 -3.64
N ASP A 82 -25.53 11.05 -4.14
CA ASP A 82 -25.83 12.06 -5.16
C ASP A 82 -26.45 11.42 -6.41
N HIS A 83 -25.97 10.25 -6.84
CA HIS A 83 -26.55 9.52 -7.96
C HIS A 83 -27.93 8.92 -7.67
N ALA A 84 -28.16 8.40 -6.47
CA ALA A 84 -29.47 7.86 -6.11
C ALA A 84 -30.53 8.96 -5.96
N PHE A 85 -30.17 10.07 -5.31
CA PHE A 85 -31.08 11.19 -5.06
C PHE A 85 -31.35 12.04 -6.30
N ALA A 86 -30.38 12.17 -7.22
CA ALA A 86 -30.61 12.86 -8.50
C ALA A 86 -31.67 12.18 -9.38
N ARG A 87 -31.99 10.91 -9.13
CA ARG A 87 -32.92 10.10 -9.93
C ARG A 87 -34.30 9.93 -9.28
N ARG A 88 -34.53 10.59 -8.15
CA ARG A 88 -35.76 10.44 -7.36
C ARG A 88 -36.37 11.80 -7.07
N ASP A 89 -37.62 11.98 -7.50
CA ASP A 89 -38.44 13.17 -7.21
C ASP A 89 -39.23 13.06 -5.89
N THR A 90 -39.15 11.92 -5.19
CA THR A 90 -39.93 11.62 -3.98
C THR A 90 -39.12 11.64 -2.69
N ILE A 91 -39.75 12.12 -1.61
CA ILE A 91 -39.18 12.28 -0.28
C ILE A 91 -38.74 10.92 0.29
N TRP A 92 -37.58 10.90 0.97
CA TRP A 92 -37.11 9.69 1.66
C TRP A 92 -38.07 9.29 2.79
N PRO A 93 -38.43 7.99 2.96
CA PRO A 93 -39.31 7.59 4.06
C PRO A 93 -38.64 7.83 5.43
N HIS A 94 -39.28 8.62 6.31
CA HIS A 94 -38.72 8.97 7.63
C HIS A 94 -38.39 7.75 8.50
N ALA A 95 -39.17 6.66 8.37
CA ALA A 95 -38.98 5.44 9.15
C ALA A 95 -37.85 4.55 8.64
N LEU A 96 -37.38 4.74 7.39
CA LEU A 96 -36.37 3.89 6.76
C LEU A 96 -34.97 4.36 7.17
N PRO A 97 -34.22 3.57 7.96
CA PRO A 97 -32.88 3.95 8.39
C PRO A 97 -31.89 3.98 7.22
N ILE A 98 -30.92 4.88 7.29
CA ILE A 98 -29.84 5.02 6.30
C ILE A 98 -28.49 4.82 6.97
N GLY A 99 -27.70 3.87 6.50
CA GLY A 99 -26.31 3.67 6.91
C GLY A 99 -25.33 4.38 5.98
N VAL A 100 -24.36 5.11 6.52
CA VAL A 100 -23.29 5.76 5.75
C VAL A 100 -21.94 5.63 6.43
N VAL A 101 -20.88 5.48 5.63
CA VAL A 101 -19.53 5.14 6.14
C VAL A 101 -18.83 6.29 6.86
N GLY A 102 -19.11 7.56 6.51
CA GLY A 102 -18.39 8.68 7.11
C GLY A 102 -18.99 10.06 6.89
N PRO A 103 -18.32 11.12 7.41
CA PRO A 103 -18.87 12.47 7.53
C PRO A 103 -19.24 13.10 6.18
N GLY A 104 -18.46 12.85 5.13
CA GLY A 104 -18.77 13.37 3.79
C GLY A 104 -20.08 12.82 3.23
N SER A 105 -20.40 11.55 3.52
CA SER A 105 -21.68 10.95 3.14
C SER A 105 -22.85 11.51 3.96
N VAL A 106 -22.62 11.82 5.25
CA VAL A 106 -23.62 12.51 6.09
C VAL A 106 -23.92 13.91 5.51
N GLN A 107 -22.90 14.67 5.15
CA GLN A 107 -23.08 15.98 4.50
C GLN A 107 -23.78 15.86 3.14
N ALA A 108 -23.46 14.84 2.35
CA ALA A 108 -24.15 14.58 1.09
C ALA A 108 -25.64 14.33 1.30
N LEU A 109 -26.04 13.49 2.26
CA LEU A 109 -27.46 13.30 2.61
C LEU A 109 -28.13 14.60 3.05
N ALA A 110 -27.44 15.40 3.87
CA ALA A 110 -27.97 16.68 4.36
C ALA A 110 -28.24 17.68 3.21
N ARG A 111 -27.41 17.70 2.16
CA ARG A 111 -27.65 18.52 0.95
C ARG A 111 -28.95 18.12 0.22
N HIS A 112 -29.36 16.86 0.32
CA HIS A 112 -30.62 16.36 -0.22
C HIS A 112 -31.79 16.40 0.79
N GLY A 113 -31.62 17.13 1.90
CA GLY A 113 -32.67 17.32 2.91
C GLY A 113 -32.83 16.15 3.89
N VAL A 114 -31.94 15.16 3.87
CA VAL A 114 -31.98 13.99 4.75
C VAL A 114 -30.93 14.14 5.85
N ALA A 115 -31.36 14.62 7.02
CA ALA A 115 -30.49 14.84 8.17
C ALA A 115 -31.15 14.42 9.49
N ALA A 116 -30.32 14.07 10.47
CA ALA A 116 -30.78 13.90 11.86
C ALA A 116 -31.26 15.24 12.45
N PRO A 117 -32.24 15.26 13.36
CA PRO A 117 -32.94 14.10 13.95
C PRO A 117 -34.16 13.63 13.15
N ALA A 118 -34.58 14.36 12.10
CA ALA A 118 -35.79 14.05 11.33
C ALA A 118 -35.70 12.71 10.58
N TYR A 119 -34.48 12.27 10.28
CA TYR A 119 -34.17 10.99 9.66
C TYR A 119 -33.19 10.20 10.51
N ARG A 120 -33.35 8.88 10.51
CA ARG A 120 -32.44 7.97 11.20
C ARG A 120 -31.21 7.66 10.35
N VAL A 121 -30.20 8.51 10.46
CA VAL A 121 -28.89 8.34 9.79
C VAL A 121 -27.91 7.68 10.76
N ILE A 122 -27.39 6.52 10.38
CA ILE A 122 -26.43 5.71 11.12
C ILE A 122 -25.06 5.90 10.46
N SER A 123 -24.08 6.35 11.24
CA SER A 123 -22.69 6.55 10.81
C SER A 123 -21.76 6.16 11.95
N PRO A 124 -20.54 5.66 11.66
CA PRO A 124 -19.53 5.46 12.68
C PRO A 124 -19.29 6.75 13.47
N ASN A 125 -19.40 6.65 14.79
CA ASN A 125 -19.18 7.73 15.74
C ASN A 125 -17.75 7.65 16.29
N SER A 126 -17.06 8.79 16.38
CA SER A 126 -15.69 8.91 16.90
C SER A 126 -15.57 8.68 18.41
N SER A 127 -16.67 8.32 19.09
CA SER A 127 -16.78 8.27 20.55
C SER A 127 -16.87 6.85 21.12
N ALA A 128 -16.80 5.80 20.29
CA ALA A 128 -17.08 4.42 20.72
C ALA A 128 -15.84 3.55 21.00
N VAL A 129 -14.61 4.07 20.89
CA VAL A 129 -13.39 3.35 21.28
C VAL A 129 -12.38 4.37 21.83
N GLU A 130 -11.81 4.11 23.01
CA GLU A 130 -10.73 4.92 23.64
C GLU A 130 -9.40 4.89 22.85
N ASP A 131 -9.37 4.21 21.71
CA ASP A 131 -8.25 4.17 20.79
C ASP A 131 -8.50 5.23 19.71
N ASP A 132 -7.62 6.23 19.62
CA ASP A 132 -7.71 7.52 18.91
C ASP A 132 -7.78 7.43 17.36
N THR A 133 -8.47 6.41 16.83
CA THR A 133 -8.67 6.20 15.40
C THR A 133 -10.13 5.91 15.09
N ALA A 134 -10.93 6.96 14.91
CA ALA A 134 -12.27 6.83 14.34
C ALA A 134 -12.19 6.07 12.99
N ARG A 135 -12.70 4.85 12.95
CA ARG A 135 -12.70 3.99 11.76
C ARG A 135 -13.91 4.32 10.89
N PHE A 136 -13.68 5.11 9.84
CA PHE A 136 -14.67 5.40 8.79
C PHE A 136 -14.54 4.40 7.65
N ASP A 137 -14.71 3.12 7.96
CA ASP A 137 -14.65 1.99 7.04
C ASP A 137 -15.90 1.09 7.14
N SER A 138 -15.93 0.01 6.35
CA SER A 138 -17.06 -0.92 6.33
C SER A 138 -17.26 -1.61 7.69
N GLU A 139 -16.16 -1.87 8.38
CA GLU A 139 -16.10 -2.46 9.71
C GLU A 139 -16.71 -1.54 10.77
N GLY A 140 -16.33 -0.26 10.77
CA GLY A 140 -16.92 0.76 11.64
C GLY A 140 -18.41 0.96 11.38
N LEU A 141 -18.84 0.92 10.11
CA LEU A 141 -20.27 1.04 9.77
C LEU A 141 -21.06 -0.18 10.25
N PHE A 142 -20.53 -1.39 10.10
CA PHE A 142 -21.19 -2.59 10.62
C PHE A 142 -21.39 -2.52 12.15
N ALA A 143 -20.37 -2.08 12.90
CA ALA A 143 -20.49 -1.88 14.34
C ALA A 143 -21.53 -0.81 14.71
N ALA A 144 -21.60 0.29 13.96
CA ALA A 144 -22.63 1.32 14.16
C ALA A 144 -24.04 0.82 13.84
N ILE A 145 -24.20 -0.01 12.80
CA ILE A 145 -25.47 -0.67 12.46
C ILE A 145 -25.88 -1.63 13.57
N ASP A 146 -24.96 -2.47 14.05
CA ASP A 146 -25.22 -3.41 15.14
C ASP A 146 -25.61 -2.69 16.43
N SER A 147 -24.90 -1.61 16.80
CA SER A 147 -25.25 -0.81 17.97
C SER A 147 -26.60 -0.10 17.84
N ALA A 148 -26.92 0.43 16.66
CA ALA A 148 -28.14 1.21 16.46
C ALA A 148 -29.38 0.32 16.30
N LEU A 149 -29.28 -0.77 15.52
CA LEU A 149 -30.41 -1.62 15.12
C LEU A 149 -30.40 -2.98 15.81
N GLY A 150 -29.23 -3.49 16.21
CA GLY A 150 -28.99 -4.90 16.51
C GLY A 150 -28.92 -5.70 15.22
N ALA A 151 -27.77 -6.28 14.88
CA ALA A 151 -27.59 -7.02 13.63
C ALA A 151 -28.56 -8.20 13.50
N ALA A 152 -28.87 -8.87 14.61
CA ALA A 152 -29.88 -9.93 14.67
C ALA A 152 -31.31 -9.44 14.34
N SER A 153 -31.60 -8.13 14.47
CA SER A 153 -32.91 -7.58 14.08
C SER A 153 -33.13 -7.54 12.57
N LEU A 154 -32.06 -7.75 11.78
CA LEU A 154 -32.07 -7.77 10.33
C LEU A 154 -32.23 -9.19 9.76
N GLU A 155 -32.31 -10.22 10.61
CA GLU A 155 -32.55 -11.60 10.19
C GLU A 155 -33.85 -11.71 9.38
N GLY A 156 -33.76 -12.29 8.18
CA GLY A 156 -34.87 -12.43 7.23
C GLY A 156 -35.35 -11.12 6.60
N LYS A 157 -34.68 -9.98 6.86
CA LYS A 157 -35.04 -8.68 6.29
C LYS A 157 -34.13 -8.31 5.12
N ARG A 158 -34.66 -7.52 4.19
CA ARG A 158 -33.91 -7.05 3.02
C ARG A 158 -33.10 -5.81 3.36
N VAL A 159 -31.85 -5.78 2.94
CA VAL A 159 -30.94 -4.63 3.08
C VAL A 159 -30.41 -4.25 1.70
N LEU A 160 -30.57 -2.97 1.33
CA LEU A 160 -30.06 -2.45 0.07
C LEU A 160 -28.70 -1.79 0.30
N ILE A 161 -27.69 -2.14 -0.48
CA ILE A 161 -26.39 -1.46 -0.50
C ILE A 161 -26.19 -0.78 -1.84
N VAL A 162 -26.17 0.56 -1.83
CA VAL A 162 -25.94 1.39 -3.00
C VAL A 162 -24.47 1.80 -3.05
N ARG A 163 -23.80 1.47 -4.16
CA ARG A 163 -22.34 1.60 -4.33
C ARG A 163 -21.92 1.91 -5.77
N GLY A 164 -20.61 1.95 -6.03
CA GLY A 164 -20.09 1.96 -7.39
C GLY A 164 -20.10 0.56 -8.03
N ASP A 165 -19.73 0.46 -9.30
CA ASP A 165 -19.53 -0.77 -10.09
C ASP A 165 -18.29 -1.59 -9.63
N GLY A 166 -18.24 -1.90 -8.35
CA GLY A 166 -17.10 -2.57 -7.72
C GLY A 166 -17.01 -2.23 -6.25
N GLY A 167 -15.95 -2.69 -5.58
CA GLY A 167 -15.72 -2.48 -4.15
C GLY A 167 -15.64 -3.76 -3.32
N ARG A 168 -15.57 -3.61 -2.00
CA ARG A 168 -15.39 -4.70 -1.05
C ARG A 168 -16.75 -5.33 -0.69
N GLU A 169 -16.87 -6.65 -0.81
CA GLU A 169 -18.09 -7.40 -0.46
C GLU A 169 -18.28 -7.61 1.06
N TRP A 170 -17.24 -7.35 1.86
CA TRP A 170 -17.21 -7.62 3.31
C TRP A 170 -18.45 -7.15 4.08
N LEU A 171 -18.95 -5.93 3.84
CA LEU A 171 -20.14 -5.44 4.55
C LEU A 171 -21.39 -6.24 4.16
N ALA A 172 -21.53 -6.56 2.87
CA ALA A 172 -22.64 -7.37 2.38
C ALA A 172 -22.57 -8.79 2.97
N ASP A 173 -21.38 -9.38 3.01
CA ASP A 173 -21.18 -10.73 3.56
C ASP A 173 -21.46 -10.77 5.06
N ARG A 174 -21.01 -9.78 5.84
CA ARG A 174 -21.32 -9.70 7.28
C ARG A 174 -22.80 -9.53 7.57
N LEU A 175 -23.51 -8.74 6.76
CA LEU A 175 -24.96 -8.59 6.89
C LEU A 175 -25.69 -9.89 6.52
N ARG A 176 -25.23 -10.62 5.50
CA ARG A 176 -25.75 -11.95 5.13
C ARG A 176 -25.49 -12.99 6.22
N GLU A 177 -24.30 -12.98 6.82
CA GLU A 177 -23.95 -13.84 7.96
C GLU A 177 -24.82 -13.54 9.19
N ALA A 178 -25.24 -12.28 9.38
CA ALA A 178 -26.23 -11.89 10.38
C ALA A 178 -27.68 -12.26 10.00
N GLY A 179 -27.88 -12.95 8.87
CA GLY A 179 -29.18 -13.45 8.42
C GLY A 179 -29.98 -12.50 7.52
N ALA A 180 -29.42 -11.36 7.11
CA ALA A 180 -30.10 -10.41 6.23
C ALA A 180 -30.04 -10.80 4.75
N GLU A 181 -31.10 -10.50 4.00
CA GLU A 181 -31.10 -10.60 2.53
C GLU A 181 -30.49 -9.34 1.92
N VAL A 182 -29.24 -9.42 1.47
CA VAL A 182 -28.51 -8.24 0.98
C VAL A 182 -28.54 -8.13 -0.54
N GLU A 183 -29.14 -7.03 -1.01
CA GLU A 183 -29.17 -6.63 -2.42
C GLU A 183 -28.15 -5.50 -2.65
N THR A 184 -27.22 -5.69 -3.59
CA THR A 184 -26.20 -4.71 -3.94
C THR A 184 -26.54 -4.09 -5.30
N VAL A 185 -26.55 -2.76 -5.37
CA VAL A 185 -26.87 -2.03 -6.61
C VAL A 185 -25.83 -0.95 -6.89
N ALA A 186 -25.35 -0.92 -8.13
CA ALA A 186 -24.44 0.11 -8.60
C ALA A 186 -25.22 1.37 -8.99
N ALA A 187 -24.82 2.52 -8.44
CA ALA A 187 -25.38 3.83 -8.77
C ALA A 187 -24.50 4.66 -9.71
N TYR A 188 -23.21 4.33 -9.77
CA TYR A 188 -22.23 4.98 -10.62
C TYR A 188 -21.15 3.98 -11.03
N ARG A 189 -20.38 4.35 -12.06
CA ARG A 189 -19.20 3.65 -12.51
C ARG A 189 -17.94 4.46 -12.23
N ARG A 190 -16.86 3.78 -11.90
CA ARG A 190 -15.53 4.39 -11.78
C ARG A 190 -14.76 4.14 -13.07
N LEU A 191 -14.33 5.21 -13.71
CA LEU A 191 -13.50 5.14 -14.90
C LEU A 191 -12.13 5.76 -14.59
N VAL A 192 -11.09 5.28 -15.28
CA VAL A 192 -9.83 6.01 -15.33
C VAL A 192 -10.05 7.18 -16.30
N PRO A 193 -9.93 8.44 -15.84
CA PRO A 193 -10.08 9.60 -16.71
C PRO A 193 -8.94 9.64 -17.72
N GLU A 194 -9.18 10.25 -18.88
CA GLU A 194 -8.15 10.59 -19.85
C GLU A 194 -7.82 12.10 -19.71
N PRO A 195 -6.73 12.47 -19.01
CA PRO A 195 -6.43 13.87 -18.77
C PRO A 195 -6.12 14.59 -20.09
N SER A 196 -6.65 15.81 -20.25
CA SER A 196 -6.41 16.60 -21.46
C SER A 196 -4.91 16.86 -21.71
N ILE A 197 -4.55 17.12 -22.98
CA ILE A 197 -3.18 17.50 -23.38
C ILE A 197 -2.67 18.67 -22.53
N GLY A 198 -3.54 19.65 -22.23
CA GLY A 198 -3.18 20.79 -21.36
C GLY A 198 -2.94 20.39 -19.90
N GLY A 199 -3.66 19.39 -19.39
CA GLY A 199 -3.44 18.82 -18.06
C GLY A 199 -2.07 18.16 -17.95
N TRP A 200 -1.72 17.31 -18.92
CA TRP A 200 -0.39 16.69 -18.98
C TRP A 200 0.71 17.72 -19.17
N ALA A 201 0.54 18.72 -20.04
CA ALA A 201 1.51 19.80 -20.21
C ALA A 201 1.85 20.52 -18.88
N ARG A 202 0.86 20.73 -18.01
CA ARG A 202 1.09 21.28 -16.67
C ARG A 202 1.82 20.28 -15.77
N VAL A 203 1.49 18.99 -15.80
CA VAL A 203 2.20 17.95 -15.05
C VAL A 203 3.67 17.88 -15.46
N HIS A 204 3.97 17.87 -16.76
CA HIS A 204 5.35 17.91 -17.27
C HIS A 204 6.12 19.13 -16.74
N ALA A 205 5.50 20.31 -16.76
CA ALA A 205 6.11 21.53 -16.21
C ALA A 205 6.38 21.44 -14.69
N LEU A 206 5.49 20.78 -13.93
CA LEU A 206 5.70 20.54 -12.50
C LEU A 206 6.87 19.59 -12.25
N LEU A 207 6.92 18.48 -12.99
CA LEU A 207 7.98 17.46 -12.86
C LEU A 207 9.34 17.94 -13.36
N ALA A 208 9.39 18.97 -14.21
CA ALA A 208 10.61 19.62 -14.65
C ALA A 208 11.29 20.51 -13.58
N GLY A 209 10.68 20.67 -12.40
CA GLY A 209 11.30 21.31 -11.23
C GLY A 209 10.49 22.42 -10.58
N ALA A 210 9.24 22.69 -11.00
CA ALA A 210 8.39 23.63 -10.29
C ALA A 210 7.95 23.04 -8.94
N PRO A 211 7.84 23.84 -7.87
CA PRO A 211 7.51 23.34 -6.55
C PRO A 211 6.05 22.86 -6.47
N HIS A 212 5.84 21.61 -6.06
CA HIS A 212 4.50 21.02 -6.05
C HIS A 212 4.32 19.91 -5.01
N ALA A 213 3.05 19.63 -4.70
CA ALA A 213 2.63 18.47 -3.92
C ALA A 213 1.38 17.81 -4.52
N TRP A 214 1.24 16.50 -4.31
CA TRP A 214 0.12 15.71 -4.81
C TRP A 214 -0.78 15.27 -3.66
N LEU A 215 -2.09 15.43 -3.82
CA LEU A 215 -3.08 14.86 -2.90
C LEU A 215 -3.63 13.57 -3.50
N LEU A 216 -3.41 12.41 -2.87
CA LEU A 216 -4.04 11.12 -3.24
C LEU A 216 -4.97 10.65 -2.12
N THR A 217 -6.27 10.55 -2.42
CA THR A 217 -7.30 10.21 -1.43
C THR A 217 -7.80 8.77 -1.48
N SER A 218 -7.31 7.94 -2.39
CA SER A 218 -7.67 6.53 -2.47
C SER A 218 -6.53 5.67 -3.01
N SER A 219 -6.44 4.41 -2.57
CA SER A 219 -5.50 3.44 -3.15
C SER A 219 -5.75 3.18 -4.64
N GLU A 220 -6.99 3.37 -5.10
CA GLU A 220 -7.35 3.27 -6.52
C GLU A 220 -6.74 4.42 -7.31
N GLY A 221 -6.84 5.67 -6.82
CA GLY A 221 -6.19 6.81 -7.44
C GLY A 221 -4.67 6.66 -7.52
N VAL A 222 -4.02 6.06 -6.52
CA VAL A 222 -2.57 5.79 -6.57
C VAL A 222 -2.22 4.81 -7.71
N ARG A 223 -3.03 3.75 -7.91
CA ARG A 223 -2.81 2.80 -9.01
C ARG A 223 -3.06 3.45 -10.37
N ASN A 224 -4.13 4.22 -10.49
CA ASN A 224 -4.44 4.94 -11.73
C ASN A 224 -3.34 5.96 -12.05
N LEU A 225 -2.79 6.67 -11.06
CA LEU A 225 -1.63 7.54 -11.25
C LEU A 225 -0.43 6.77 -11.81
N HIS A 226 -0.17 5.58 -11.26
CA HIS A 226 0.96 4.77 -11.67
C HIS A 226 0.82 4.29 -13.12
N GLU A 227 -0.36 3.80 -13.51
CA GLU A 227 -0.67 3.37 -14.87
C GLU A 227 -0.57 4.53 -15.86
N LEU A 228 -1.24 5.66 -15.56
CA LEU A 228 -1.19 6.87 -16.38
C LEU A 228 0.23 7.45 -16.50
N ALA A 229 1.02 7.39 -15.43
CA ALA A 229 2.41 7.81 -15.45
C ALA A 229 3.28 6.93 -16.38
N GLN A 230 3.05 5.62 -16.41
CA GLN A 230 3.77 4.74 -17.33
C GLN A 230 3.44 5.00 -18.80
N GLU A 231 2.20 5.41 -19.08
CA GLU A 231 1.73 5.69 -20.44
C GLU A 231 2.19 7.05 -20.95
N HIS A 232 2.16 8.08 -20.10
CA HIS A 232 2.32 9.48 -20.53
C HIS A 232 3.61 10.16 -20.09
N LEU A 233 4.37 9.61 -19.14
CA LEU A 233 5.60 10.23 -18.63
C LEU A 233 6.86 9.48 -19.08
N THR A 234 7.95 10.23 -19.22
CA THR A 234 9.28 9.66 -19.46
C THR A 234 9.82 8.98 -18.19
N ALA A 235 10.84 8.12 -18.34
CA ALA A 235 11.45 7.43 -17.19
C ALA A 235 11.99 8.40 -16.13
N ASP A 236 12.58 9.52 -16.55
CA ASP A 236 13.10 10.54 -15.64
C ASP A 236 11.97 11.27 -14.90
N GLU A 237 10.88 11.61 -15.59
CA GLU A 237 9.69 12.22 -14.97
C GLU A 237 9.01 11.29 -13.99
N ILE A 238 8.97 9.98 -14.25
CA ILE A 238 8.46 8.97 -13.29
C ILE A 238 9.32 8.97 -12.03
N VAL A 239 10.65 9.10 -12.14
CA VAL A 239 11.54 9.23 -10.98
C VAL A 239 11.25 10.52 -10.21
N GLN A 240 11.02 11.65 -10.90
CA GLN A 240 10.63 12.90 -10.24
C GLN A 240 9.28 12.80 -9.55
N LEU A 241 8.28 12.19 -10.19
CA LEU A 241 6.95 11.97 -9.63
C LEU A 241 7.01 11.15 -8.34
N LYS A 242 7.83 10.09 -8.31
CA LYS A 242 8.04 9.24 -7.14
C LYS A 242 8.71 9.98 -5.96
N ARG A 243 9.50 11.01 -6.26
CA ARG A 243 10.14 11.89 -5.25
C ARG A 243 9.28 13.07 -4.83
N ALA A 244 8.22 13.38 -5.57
CA ALA A 244 7.31 14.48 -5.26
C ALA A 244 6.64 14.28 -3.89
N SER A 245 6.33 15.39 -3.22
CA SER A 245 5.65 15.35 -1.92
C SER A 245 4.21 14.86 -2.11
N LEU A 246 3.87 13.74 -1.48
CA LEU A 246 2.55 13.15 -1.52
C LEU A 246 1.84 13.29 -0.17
N VAL A 247 0.61 13.80 -0.18
CA VAL A 247 -0.27 13.85 0.98
C VAL A 247 -1.42 12.86 0.80
N THR A 248 -1.65 12.02 1.81
CA THR A 248 -2.73 11.02 1.81
C THR A 248 -3.50 11.06 3.13
N PRO A 249 -4.84 10.85 3.13
CA PRO A 249 -5.63 10.93 4.36
C PRO A 249 -5.57 9.66 5.21
N HIS A 250 -5.05 8.54 4.69
CA HIS A 250 -5.15 7.23 5.36
C HIS A 250 -3.87 6.37 5.18
N PRO A 251 -3.38 5.68 6.23
CA PRO A 251 -2.16 4.86 6.18
C PRO A 251 -2.14 3.79 5.08
N ARG A 252 -3.29 3.17 4.79
CA ARG A 252 -3.44 2.19 3.70
C ARG A 252 -3.11 2.76 2.32
N ILE A 253 -3.46 4.03 2.07
CA ILE A 253 -3.15 4.71 0.80
C ILE A 253 -1.64 4.93 0.72
N ALA A 254 -1.04 5.41 1.81
CA ALA A 254 0.42 5.54 1.91
C ALA A 254 1.14 4.21 1.71
N GLN A 255 0.66 3.10 2.27
CA GLN A 255 1.22 1.76 2.01
C GLN A 255 1.14 1.39 0.53
N THR A 256 0.02 1.68 -0.14
CA THR A 256 -0.14 1.43 -1.58
C THR A 256 0.85 2.27 -2.38
N ALA A 257 1.03 3.54 -2.04
CA ALA A 257 1.98 4.43 -2.69
C ALA A 257 3.44 3.98 -2.47
N ARG A 258 3.83 3.59 -1.25
CA ARG A 258 5.16 3.02 -0.99
C ARG A 258 5.43 1.76 -1.79
N ALA A 259 4.44 0.86 -1.90
CA ALA A 259 4.57 -0.36 -2.70
C ALA A 259 4.80 -0.08 -4.20
N LEU A 260 4.35 1.08 -4.69
CA LEU A 260 4.55 1.53 -6.07
C LEU A 260 5.79 2.44 -6.23
N GLY A 261 6.55 2.64 -5.15
CA GLY A 261 7.85 3.34 -5.14
C GLY A 261 7.77 4.85 -4.93
N PHE A 262 6.72 5.37 -4.30
CA PHE A 262 6.69 6.76 -3.84
C PHE A 262 7.45 6.92 -2.51
N ASP A 263 8.36 7.88 -2.43
CA ASP A 263 9.32 8.02 -1.32
C ASP A 263 8.89 9.06 -0.28
N SER A 264 8.28 10.16 -0.70
CA SER A 264 7.92 11.29 0.16
C SER A 264 6.41 11.32 0.44
N ILE A 265 5.98 10.73 1.56
CA ILE A 265 4.55 10.57 1.87
C ILE A 265 4.21 11.07 3.28
N THR A 266 3.28 12.02 3.35
CA THR A 266 2.68 12.54 4.58
C THR A 266 1.26 12.01 4.75
N VAL A 267 0.94 11.47 5.92
CA VAL A 267 -0.44 11.04 6.26
C VAL A 267 -1.13 12.14 7.05
N SER A 268 -2.16 12.77 6.48
CA SER A 268 -2.85 13.93 7.09
C SER A 268 -3.97 13.54 8.07
N GLY A 269 -4.55 12.36 7.90
CA GLY A 269 -5.83 12.00 8.53
C GLY A 269 -7.04 12.46 7.70
N ALA A 270 -8.23 11.96 8.05
CA ALA A 270 -9.47 12.21 7.31
C ALA A 270 -9.99 13.65 7.48
N GLY A 271 -10.66 14.20 6.47
CA GLY A 271 -11.30 15.53 6.53
C GLY A 271 -10.46 16.65 5.91
N ASP A 272 -11.13 17.60 5.28
CA ASP A 272 -10.50 18.59 4.40
C ASP A 272 -9.61 19.58 5.17
N ASP A 273 -9.97 19.97 6.38
CA ASP A 273 -9.13 20.86 7.22
C ASP A 273 -7.77 20.26 7.57
N ARG A 274 -7.72 18.95 7.82
CA ARG A 274 -6.47 18.23 8.11
C ARG A 274 -5.62 18.08 6.86
N ILE A 275 -6.26 17.80 5.72
CA ILE A 275 -5.62 17.71 4.43
C ILE A 275 -5.03 19.07 4.02
N ALA A 276 -5.80 20.15 4.14
CA ALA A 276 -5.36 21.51 3.85
C ALA A 276 -4.14 21.88 4.70
N ARG A 277 -4.17 21.65 6.02
CA ARG A 277 -3.01 21.91 6.90
C ARG A 277 -1.77 21.13 6.49
N ALA A 278 -1.91 19.85 6.15
CA ALA A 278 -0.78 19.02 5.72
C ALA A 278 -0.19 19.51 4.39
N LEU A 279 -1.03 19.91 3.44
CA LEU A 279 -0.61 20.48 2.15
C LEU A 279 0.08 21.83 2.33
N LEU A 280 -0.44 22.69 3.21
CA LEU A 280 0.17 23.99 3.52
C LEU A 280 1.50 23.85 4.26
N ALA A 281 1.64 22.84 5.13
CA ALA A 281 2.92 22.52 5.77
C ALA A 281 3.98 22.00 4.77
N ALA A 282 3.54 21.41 3.65
CA ALA A 282 4.43 20.98 2.58
C ALA A 282 4.94 22.14 1.70
N VAL A 283 4.39 23.35 1.84
CA VAL A 283 4.89 24.55 1.16
C VAL A 283 6.23 24.95 1.79
N PRO A 284 7.35 24.98 1.03
CA PRO A 284 8.62 25.43 1.57
C PRO A 284 8.48 26.87 2.05
N THR A 285 8.73 27.09 3.35
CA THR A 285 8.64 28.43 3.95
C THR A 285 9.73 29.31 3.35
N VAL A 286 9.36 30.22 2.45
CA VAL A 286 10.21 31.37 2.16
C VAL A 286 10.25 32.19 3.44
N VAL A 287 11.37 32.11 4.15
CA VAL A 287 11.66 32.96 5.31
C VAL A 287 11.50 34.41 4.87
N GLN A 288 10.44 35.07 5.32
CA GLN A 288 10.41 36.53 5.34
C GLN A 288 11.33 37.00 6.47
N PRO A 289 12.22 37.99 6.23
CA PRO A 289 13.06 38.53 7.28
C PRO A 289 12.18 39.25 8.32
N VAL A 290 12.28 38.79 9.57
CA VAL A 290 11.68 39.42 10.75
C VAL A 290 12.31 40.81 10.94
N PRO A 291 11.53 41.91 11.02
CA PRO A 291 12.07 43.18 11.48
C PRO A 291 12.38 43.08 12.97
N THR A 292 13.65 43.34 13.30
CA THR A 292 14.12 43.52 14.67
C THR A 292 13.44 44.71 15.32
N ASN A 293 13.03 44.57 16.58
CA ASN A 293 12.91 45.73 17.45
C ASN A 293 13.33 45.34 18.88
N PRO A 294 14.23 46.09 19.53
CA PRO A 294 14.60 45.88 20.93
C PRO A 294 13.77 46.80 21.84
N ALA A 295 13.42 46.34 23.04
CA ALA A 295 13.67 47.06 24.30
C ALA A 295 12.85 46.50 25.49
N TYR A 296 13.52 46.58 26.65
CA TYR A 296 13.03 46.76 28.02
C TYR A 296 13.10 45.62 29.05
N SER A 297 13.68 46.04 30.18
CA SER A 297 14.26 45.38 31.35
C SER A 297 13.33 44.57 32.27
N PRO A 298 13.89 43.72 33.16
CA PRO A 298 13.12 42.99 34.16
C PRO A 298 12.86 43.81 35.43
N ALA A 299 11.71 43.58 36.07
CA ALA A 299 11.33 44.15 37.36
C ALA A 299 11.17 43.07 38.45
N LYS A 300 11.93 43.28 39.54
CA LYS A 300 11.65 43.08 40.97
C LYS A 300 10.83 41.87 41.49
N SER A 301 11.52 41.14 42.37
CA SER A 301 11.14 40.62 43.69
C SER A 301 9.68 40.75 44.15
N ARG A 302 9.13 39.63 44.64
CA ARG A 302 8.02 39.60 45.60
C ARG A 302 8.25 38.48 46.63
N MET A 303 8.30 38.89 47.90
CA MET A 303 8.18 38.06 49.10
C MET A 303 6.75 37.52 49.24
N THR A 304 6.62 36.32 49.81
CA THR A 304 5.48 35.92 50.66
C THR A 304 5.99 35.01 51.78
N GLU A 305 6.18 35.61 52.95
CA GLU A 305 5.62 35.25 54.25
C GLU A 305 5.07 33.83 54.57
N THR A 306 5.44 33.37 55.79
CA THR A 306 4.56 32.82 56.87
C THR A 306 4.75 31.34 57.33
N THR A 307 5.51 31.23 58.43
CA THR A 307 5.37 30.46 59.70
C THR A 307 4.78 29.04 59.80
N ALA A 308 5.50 28.17 60.55
CA ALA A 308 5.10 27.55 61.86
C ALA A 308 5.89 26.22 62.08
N SER A 309 6.85 26.18 63.01
CA SER A 309 6.78 25.60 64.38
C SER A 309 6.86 24.07 64.49
N THR A 310 7.91 23.54 65.17
CA THR A 310 7.83 22.76 66.45
C THR A 310 9.05 21.85 66.73
N ASN A 311 9.64 22.04 67.93
CA ASN A 311 10.40 21.16 68.86
C ASN A 311 11.63 20.33 68.43
N ALA A 312 12.76 20.52 69.14
CA ALA A 312 13.15 19.76 70.34
C ALA A 312 14.67 19.84 70.59
N SER A 313 15.09 20.10 71.85
CA SER A 313 16.46 19.85 72.35
C SER A 313 16.50 18.51 73.11
N PRO A 314 17.69 17.91 73.38
CA PRO A 314 18.43 18.28 74.60
C PRO A 314 19.99 18.23 74.53
N GLN A 315 20.59 18.88 75.54
CA GLN A 315 22.00 19.03 75.99
C GLN A 315 22.69 17.69 76.39
N PRO A 316 24.04 17.59 76.60
CA PRO A 316 24.76 18.03 77.84
C PRO A 316 26.16 18.67 77.58
N ALA A 317 26.57 19.80 78.19
CA ALA A 317 27.25 20.01 79.50
C ALA A 317 28.66 19.37 79.68
N ALA A 318 29.70 20.20 79.89
CA ALA A 318 30.78 20.01 80.90
C ALA A 318 31.72 21.24 81.02
N THR A 319 32.17 21.48 82.26
CA THR A 319 32.77 22.66 82.91
C THR A 319 34.32 22.57 82.99
N THR A 320 35.09 23.66 83.20
CA THR A 320 35.91 24.05 84.39
C THR A 320 37.04 25.01 83.94
N ALA A 321 37.71 25.88 84.73
CA ALA A 321 37.60 26.49 86.07
C ALA A 321 38.70 27.60 86.18
N LEU A 322 38.49 28.62 87.02
CA LEU A 322 39.50 29.61 87.50
C LEU A 322 40.24 29.09 88.75
N PRO A 323 41.36 29.72 89.19
CA PRO A 323 41.38 30.30 90.55
C PRO A 323 42.27 31.61 90.65
N PRO A 324 42.69 32.15 91.81
CA PRO A 324 42.03 33.27 92.51
C PRO A 324 42.96 34.47 92.88
N ASN A 325 42.37 35.61 93.28
CA ASN A 325 43.04 36.77 93.90
C ASN A 325 43.40 36.54 95.38
N PRO A 326 44.42 37.26 95.91
CA PRO A 326 44.46 37.69 97.30
C PRO A 326 44.61 39.22 97.49
N PRO A 327 44.49 39.76 98.72
CA PRO A 327 43.74 40.99 98.98
C PRO A 327 44.57 42.24 99.35
N PHE A 328 43.83 43.35 99.39
CA PHE A 328 44.12 44.64 100.03
C PHE A 328 44.70 44.52 101.46
N THR A 329 45.64 45.41 101.81
CA THR A 329 45.89 45.85 103.19
C THR A 329 45.99 47.38 103.25
N PRO A 330 45.31 48.05 104.20
CA PRO A 330 45.43 49.48 104.44
C PRO A 330 46.31 49.80 105.67
N TYR A 331 46.84 51.02 105.67
CA TYR A 331 47.21 51.84 106.85
C TYR A 331 48.54 51.55 107.56
N GLU A 332 49.49 52.48 107.42
CA GLU A 332 50.16 53.07 108.59
C GLU A 332 50.38 54.58 108.37
N ALA A 333 49.71 55.37 109.21
CA ALA A 333 49.98 56.79 109.40
C ALA A 333 50.97 56.94 110.55
N GLN A 334 52.12 57.58 110.32
CA GLN A 334 52.97 58.09 111.40
C GLN A 334 53.11 59.61 111.35
N LYS A 335 53.02 60.16 112.56
CA LYS A 335 52.70 61.52 112.95
C LYS A 335 53.97 62.39 112.98
N ARG A 336 53.81 63.61 112.45
CA ARG A 336 54.38 64.92 112.86
C ARG A 336 55.58 64.95 113.83
N ARG A 337 56.61 65.74 113.49
CA ARG A 337 56.91 67.11 114.00
C ARG A 337 58.40 67.43 113.81
N SER A 338 58.72 68.58 113.21
CA SER A 338 59.65 69.58 113.77
C SER A 338 59.75 70.78 112.81
N ALA A 339 59.96 71.97 113.37
CA ALA A 339 59.78 73.26 112.73
C ALA A 339 61.01 73.75 111.95
N SER A 340 60.74 74.76 111.09
CA SER A 340 61.60 75.85 110.61
C SER A 340 62.19 75.78 109.18
N GLY A 341 61.82 76.79 108.35
CA GLY A 341 62.58 77.26 107.18
C GLY A 341 61.86 77.22 105.81
N PRO A 342 61.37 78.35 105.25
CA PRO A 342 60.58 78.39 104.01
C PRO A 342 61.37 78.26 102.69
N LEU A 343 62.68 77.95 102.68
CA LEU A 343 63.50 77.97 101.46
C LEU A 343 63.54 76.64 100.68
N LEU A 344 63.20 75.51 101.31
CA LEU A 344 63.33 74.16 100.73
C LEU A 344 62.16 73.76 99.80
N TRP A 345 61.02 74.44 99.90
CA TRP A 345 59.80 74.07 99.15
C TRP A 345 59.91 74.37 97.65
N PHE A 346 60.67 75.40 97.25
CA PHE A 346 60.79 75.80 95.85
C PHE A 346 61.54 74.78 94.98
N VAL A 347 62.57 74.12 95.51
CA VAL A 347 63.38 73.14 94.76
C VAL A 347 62.60 71.84 94.49
N VAL A 348 61.81 71.39 95.47
CA VAL A 348 60.98 70.19 95.34
C VAL A 348 59.90 70.37 94.28
N VAL A 349 59.29 71.56 94.19
CA VAL A 349 58.28 71.86 93.16
C VAL A 349 58.88 71.81 91.75
N ILE A 350 60.10 72.31 91.56
CA ILE A 350 60.76 72.29 90.24
C ILE A 350 61.09 70.86 89.81
N ILE A 351 61.62 70.02 90.72
CA ILE A 351 61.91 68.61 90.42
C ILE A 351 60.62 67.83 90.15
N ALA A 352 59.56 68.07 90.91
CA ALA A 352 58.25 67.46 90.67
C ALA A 352 57.65 67.87 89.32
N CYS A 353 57.80 69.15 88.92
CA CYS A 353 57.38 69.62 87.61
C CYS A 353 58.21 68.98 86.49
N ALA A 354 59.53 68.89 86.65
CA ALA A 354 60.40 68.25 85.66
C ALA A 354 60.11 66.75 85.50
N ALA A 355 59.86 66.03 86.60
CA ALA A 355 59.46 64.62 86.58
C ALA A 355 58.06 64.43 85.97
N GLY A 356 57.12 65.34 86.25
CA GLY A 356 55.79 65.34 85.63
C GLY A 356 55.83 65.58 84.12
N VAL A 357 56.63 66.54 83.67
CA VAL A 357 56.84 66.80 82.23
C VAL A 357 57.55 65.64 81.54
N GLY A 358 58.56 65.04 82.19
CA GLY A 358 59.26 63.86 81.68
C GLY A 358 58.35 62.64 81.57
N GLY A 359 57.52 62.37 82.59
CA GLY A 359 56.53 61.30 82.57
C GLY A 359 55.45 61.50 81.50
N TYR A 360 54.97 62.74 81.33
CA TYR A 360 54.01 63.08 80.27
C TYR A 360 54.59 62.89 78.87
N ALA A 361 55.84 63.30 78.64
CA ALA A 361 56.52 63.12 77.37
C ALA A 361 56.76 61.64 77.04
N LEU A 362 57.11 60.83 78.05
CA LEU A 362 57.31 59.39 77.87
C LEU A 362 55.98 58.67 77.59
N ASN A 363 54.92 59.02 78.31
CA ASN A 363 53.58 58.47 78.08
C ASN A 363 53.07 58.77 76.66
N ARG A 364 53.25 60.02 76.19
CA ARG A 364 52.92 60.39 74.80
C ARG A 364 53.74 59.63 73.75
N LYS A 365 54.95 59.18 74.07
CA LYS A 365 55.78 58.41 73.13
C LYS A 365 55.31 56.96 73.06
N VAL A 366 54.93 56.37 74.20
CA VAL A 366 54.33 55.03 74.29
C VAL A 366 53.02 54.96 73.51
N GLU A 367 52.13 55.94 73.72
CA GLU A 367 50.85 56.03 72.98
C GLU A 367 51.06 56.10 71.45
N ARG A 368 52.08 56.84 70.98
CA ARG A 368 52.41 56.92 69.55
C ARG A 368 52.96 55.60 68.99
N THR A 369 53.79 54.88 69.75
CA THR A 369 54.32 53.59 69.31
C THR A 369 53.25 52.51 69.29
N GLU A 370 52.33 52.51 70.26
CA GLU A 370 51.18 51.60 70.29
C GLU A 370 50.26 51.85 69.09
N GLN A 371 50.02 53.12 68.73
CA GLN A 371 49.25 53.46 67.52
C GLN A 371 49.94 53.00 66.23
N GLN A 372 51.27 53.10 66.13
CA GLN A 372 52.02 52.60 64.98
C GLN A 372 51.98 51.07 64.87
N LEU A 373 52.05 50.35 65.99
CA LEU A 373 51.88 48.90 66.00
C LEU A 373 50.45 48.50 65.62
N ALA A 374 49.44 49.16 66.17
CA ALA A 374 48.04 48.89 65.86
C ALA A 374 47.74 49.13 64.36
N GLN A 375 48.29 50.19 63.77
CA GLN A 375 48.15 50.46 62.33
C GLN A 375 48.86 49.41 61.46
N ARG A 376 50.07 48.98 61.84
CA ARG A 376 50.77 47.90 61.12
C ARG A 376 50.05 46.56 61.24
N GLN A 377 49.46 46.29 62.40
CA GLN A 377 48.69 45.07 62.63
C GLN A 377 47.41 45.06 61.79
N GLN A 378 46.66 46.17 61.78
CA GLN A 378 45.49 46.32 60.90
C GLN A 378 45.85 46.23 59.41
N ALA A 379 47.00 46.77 58.99
CA ALA A 379 47.45 46.65 57.60
C ALA A 379 47.80 45.19 57.22
N ASN A 380 48.42 44.42 58.12
CA ASN A 380 48.68 43.00 57.91
C ASN A 380 47.38 42.17 57.92
N ASP A 381 46.45 42.48 58.81
CA ASP A 381 45.14 41.82 58.88
C ASP A 381 44.31 42.11 57.61
N ALA A 382 44.40 43.33 57.07
CA ALA A 382 43.78 43.69 55.79
C ALA A 382 44.38 42.89 54.62
N GLN A 383 45.71 42.75 54.56
CA GLN A 383 46.38 41.96 53.51
C GLN A 383 46.03 40.47 53.60
N THR A 384 45.99 39.89 54.80
CA THR A 384 45.64 38.47 54.98
C THR A 384 44.18 38.18 54.61
N ASN A 385 43.26 39.12 54.87
CA ASN A 385 41.87 39.01 54.42
C ASN A 385 41.75 39.12 52.90
N GLU A 386 42.50 40.02 52.26
CA GLU A 386 42.54 40.11 50.79
C GLU A 386 43.08 38.82 50.15
N LEU A 387 44.14 38.24 50.72
CA LEU A 387 44.70 36.94 50.31
C LEU A 387 43.69 35.79 50.46
N ARG A 388 42.92 35.77 51.56
CA ARG A 388 41.84 34.78 51.75
C ARG A 388 40.74 34.94 50.70
N ILE A 389 40.27 36.16 50.46
CA ILE A 389 39.24 36.43 49.45
C ILE A 389 39.70 35.99 48.04
N LYS A 390 40.96 36.29 47.67
CA LYS A 390 41.53 35.84 46.39
C LYS A 390 41.66 34.31 46.32
N THR A 391 41.98 33.66 47.43
CA THR A 391 42.08 32.20 47.50
C THR A 391 40.70 31.55 47.38
N ASP A 392 39.67 32.09 48.04
CA ASP A 392 38.28 31.63 47.91
C ASP A 392 37.75 31.83 46.49
N GLN A 393 38.10 32.96 45.86
CA GLN A 393 37.74 33.24 44.47
C GLN A 393 38.46 32.28 43.49
N ALA A 394 39.74 32.00 43.71
CA ALA A 394 40.48 31.02 42.92
C ALA A 394 39.89 29.62 43.06
N LEU A 395 39.54 29.20 44.29
CA LEU A 395 38.95 27.90 44.57
C LEU A 395 37.54 27.76 43.99
N ALA A 396 36.75 28.83 43.98
CA ALA A 396 35.46 28.87 43.30
C ALA A 396 35.61 28.73 41.77
N THR A 397 36.60 29.39 41.19
CA THR A 397 36.89 29.31 39.74
C THR A 397 37.35 27.91 39.35
N VAL A 398 38.21 27.26 40.16
CA VAL A 398 38.64 25.87 39.94
C VAL A 398 37.45 24.91 39.98
N LYS A 399 36.58 25.02 40.99
CA LYS A 399 35.36 24.19 41.07
C LYS A 399 34.44 24.38 39.86
N GLN A 400 34.34 25.61 39.36
CA GLN A 400 33.56 25.90 38.17
C GLN A 400 34.19 25.29 36.90
N SER A 401 35.52 25.32 36.79
CA SER A 401 36.24 24.64 35.71
C SER A 401 36.06 23.12 35.77
N ASP A 402 36.16 22.51 36.95
CA ASP A 402 35.93 21.07 37.14
C ASP A 402 34.50 20.66 36.75
N ALA A 403 33.50 21.48 37.09
CA ALA A 403 32.12 21.24 36.68
C ALA A 403 31.94 21.32 35.16
N GLN A 404 32.62 22.26 34.49
CA GLN A 404 32.61 22.34 33.03
C GLN A 404 33.31 21.14 32.38
N VAL A 405 34.44 20.70 32.93
CA VAL A 405 35.16 19.51 32.45
C VAL A 405 34.28 18.27 32.59
N ALA A 406 33.65 18.07 33.75
CA ALA A 406 32.73 16.95 33.97
C ALA A 406 31.53 16.99 32.99
N GLN A 407 31.03 18.18 32.66
CA GLN A 407 29.97 18.32 31.66
C GLN A 407 30.46 17.99 30.24
N LEU A 408 31.69 18.37 29.89
CA LEU A 408 32.28 18.04 28.59
C LEU A 408 32.58 16.54 28.46
N GLU A 409 33.08 15.92 29.52
CA GLU A 409 33.27 14.46 29.59
C GLU A 409 31.94 13.72 29.44
N GLY A 410 30.88 14.18 30.11
CA GLY A 410 29.53 13.64 29.95
C GLY A 410 29.03 13.75 28.51
N LYS A 411 29.17 14.93 27.88
CA LYS A 411 28.80 15.13 26.47
C LYS A 411 29.60 14.25 25.51
N LEU A 412 30.89 14.02 25.80
CA LEU A 412 31.73 13.15 24.98
C LEU A 412 31.31 11.68 25.10
N ALA A 413 30.99 11.23 26.31
CA ALA A 413 30.45 9.89 26.55
C ALA A 413 29.11 9.70 25.83
N ASP A 414 28.19 10.66 25.95
CA ASP A 414 26.89 10.63 25.27
C ASP A 414 27.05 10.59 23.74
N ALA A 415 27.97 11.40 23.18
CA ALA A 415 28.26 11.39 21.75
C ALA A 415 28.83 10.04 21.27
N GLN A 416 29.70 9.42 22.07
CA GLN A 416 30.28 8.12 21.76
C GLN A 416 29.23 7.00 21.82
N THR A 417 28.33 7.03 22.81
CA THR A 417 27.19 6.10 22.89
C THR A 417 26.23 6.30 21.72
N ALA A 418 25.91 7.54 21.36
CA ALA A 418 25.06 7.85 20.21
C ALA A 418 25.68 7.32 18.89
N GLN A 419 26.99 7.45 18.72
CA GLN A 419 27.68 6.91 17.55
C GLN A 419 27.62 5.38 17.48
N GLN A 420 27.78 4.68 18.62
CA GLN A 420 27.64 3.22 18.69
C GLN A 420 26.21 2.76 18.39
N ALA A 421 25.21 3.44 18.95
CA ALA A 421 23.81 3.15 18.69
C ALA A 421 23.44 3.36 17.21
N LEU A 422 23.96 4.43 16.60
CA LEU A 422 23.76 4.68 15.17
C LEU A 422 24.40 3.58 14.31
N GLN A 423 25.61 3.14 14.64
CA GLN A 423 26.29 2.04 13.94
C GLN A 423 25.47 0.74 14.02
N GLN A 424 24.91 0.43 15.21
CA GLN A 424 24.04 -0.74 15.41
C GLN A 424 22.75 -0.63 14.59
N GLN A 425 22.10 0.53 14.58
CA GLN A 425 20.92 0.77 13.75
C GLN A 425 21.20 0.59 12.26
N TYR A 426 22.36 1.04 11.76
CA TYR A 426 22.76 0.81 10.37
C TYR A 426 22.95 -0.67 10.06
N THR A 427 23.62 -1.43 10.94
CA THR A 427 23.81 -2.87 10.75
C THR A 427 22.48 -3.64 10.82
N ASP A 428 21.58 -3.23 11.71
CA ASP A 428 20.26 -3.86 11.86
C ASP A 428 19.35 -3.55 10.66
N LEU A 429 19.37 -2.32 10.13
CA LEU A 429 18.64 -1.97 8.91
C LEU A 429 19.17 -2.72 7.69
N ALA A 430 20.50 -2.84 7.55
CA ALA A 430 21.11 -3.56 6.44
C ALA A 430 20.72 -5.04 6.47
N ARG A 431 20.79 -5.68 7.65
CA ARG A 431 20.40 -7.08 7.84
C ARG A 431 18.91 -7.29 7.58
N ASN A 432 18.05 -6.43 8.12
CA ASN A 432 16.60 -6.50 7.91
C ASN A 432 16.22 -6.29 6.43
N ARG A 433 16.91 -5.39 5.72
CA ARG A 433 16.72 -5.22 4.28
C ARG A 433 17.08 -6.49 3.51
N ASP A 434 18.24 -7.09 3.77
CA ASP A 434 18.67 -8.30 3.07
C ASP A 434 17.74 -9.49 3.39
N ASP A 435 17.37 -9.68 4.66
CA ASP A 435 16.42 -10.71 5.10
C ASP A 435 15.05 -10.56 4.41
N TRP A 436 14.57 -9.31 4.29
CA TRP A 436 13.32 -9.00 3.60
C TRP A 436 13.41 -9.29 2.09
N THR A 437 14.49 -8.87 1.42
CA THR A 437 14.68 -9.16 -0.02
C THR A 437 14.73 -10.66 -0.29
N MET A 438 15.35 -11.44 0.59
CA MET A 438 15.42 -12.90 0.47
C MET A 438 14.09 -13.59 0.73
N ALA A 439 13.31 -13.09 1.69
CA ALA A 439 11.95 -13.59 1.94
C ALA A 439 11.03 -13.33 0.73
N GLU A 440 11.12 -12.14 0.14
CA GLU A 440 10.35 -11.78 -1.06
C GLU A 440 10.72 -12.65 -2.26
N VAL A 441 12.03 -12.82 -2.53
CA VAL A 441 12.51 -13.70 -3.60
C VAL A 441 12.07 -15.15 -3.38
N GLY A 442 12.13 -15.64 -2.13
CA GLY A 442 11.62 -16.96 -1.79
C GLY A 442 10.13 -17.12 -2.09
N GLN A 443 9.32 -16.10 -1.80
CA GLN A 443 7.90 -16.09 -2.14
C GLN A 443 7.67 -16.08 -3.66
N MET A 444 8.44 -15.29 -4.41
CA MET A 444 8.36 -15.26 -5.87
C MET A 444 8.71 -16.61 -6.49
N LEU A 445 9.78 -17.26 -6.03
CA LEU A 445 10.18 -18.57 -6.53
C LEU A 445 9.17 -19.66 -6.16
N SER A 446 8.58 -19.60 -4.96
CA SER A 446 7.55 -20.54 -4.54
C SER A 446 6.27 -20.37 -5.36
N ALA A 447 5.84 -19.13 -5.59
CA ALA A 447 4.70 -18.81 -6.44
C ALA A 447 4.96 -19.22 -7.90
N ALA A 448 6.16 -18.97 -8.43
CA ALA A 448 6.57 -19.40 -9.75
C ALA A 448 6.53 -20.93 -9.89
N SER A 449 7.00 -21.67 -8.88
CA SER A 449 6.97 -23.13 -8.86
C SER A 449 5.53 -23.67 -8.81
N GLN A 450 4.68 -23.09 -7.96
CA GLN A 450 3.28 -23.47 -7.86
C GLN A 450 2.54 -23.18 -9.17
N GLN A 451 2.78 -22.02 -9.77
CA GLN A 451 2.16 -21.64 -11.04
C GLN A 451 2.67 -22.50 -12.20
N LEU A 452 3.96 -22.85 -12.21
CA LEU A 452 4.54 -23.76 -13.19
C LEU A 452 3.92 -25.16 -13.06
N GLN A 453 3.65 -25.64 -11.85
CA GLN A 453 2.98 -26.93 -11.62
C GLN A 453 1.49 -26.89 -11.97
N LEU A 454 0.78 -25.80 -11.66
CA LEU A 454 -0.66 -25.68 -11.87
C LEU A 454 -1.03 -25.34 -13.32
N THR A 455 -0.27 -24.43 -13.95
CA THR A 455 -0.60 -23.89 -15.27
C THR A 455 0.35 -24.35 -16.37
N GLY A 456 1.52 -24.91 -16.01
CA GLY A 456 2.55 -25.31 -16.97
C GLY A 456 3.03 -24.17 -17.87
N ASN A 457 2.85 -22.92 -17.44
CA ASN A 457 3.25 -21.73 -18.19
C ASN A 457 4.73 -21.43 -17.92
N THR A 458 5.59 -21.92 -18.80
CA THR A 458 7.05 -21.72 -18.72
C THR A 458 7.45 -20.27 -18.89
N GLN A 459 6.72 -19.46 -19.66
CA GLN A 459 7.01 -18.04 -19.84
C GLN A 459 6.76 -17.23 -18.56
N LEU A 460 5.66 -17.51 -17.87
CA LEU A 460 5.34 -16.83 -16.61
C LEU A 460 6.33 -17.21 -15.50
N ALA A 461 6.73 -18.49 -15.45
CA ALA A 461 7.79 -18.93 -14.54
C ALA A 461 9.13 -18.27 -14.88
N LEU A 462 9.51 -18.20 -16.16
CA LEU A 462 10.73 -17.53 -16.61
C LEU A 462 10.76 -16.05 -16.21
N PHE A 463 9.65 -15.33 -16.40
CA PHE A 463 9.51 -13.93 -16.01
C PHE A 463 9.67 -13.75 -14.48
N ALA A 464 9.08 -14.64 -13.69
CA ALA A 464 9.23 -14.62 -12.24
C ALA A 464 10.68 -14.88 -11.79
N LEU A 465 11.38 -15.83 -12.43
CA LEU A 465 12.80 -16.08 -12.15
C LEU A 465 13.71 -14.92 -12.55
N GLN A 466 13.45 -14.27 -13.68
CA GLN A 466 14.19 -13.07 -14.11
C GLN A 466 13.95 -11.89 -13.17
N SER A 467 12.72 -11.73 -12.69
CA SER A 467 12.38 -10.73 -11.68
C SER A 467 13.08 -10.99 -10.35
N ALA A 468 13.15 -12.26 -9.93
CA ALA A 468 13.90 -12.67 -8.74
C ALA A 468 15.41 -12.42 -8.87
N ASP A 469 16.03 -12.71 -10.03
CA ASP A 469 17.43 -12.40 -10.29
C ASP A 469 17.71 -10.89 -10.26
N THR A 470 16.83 -10.09 -10.87
CA THR A 470 16.95 -8.63 -10.90
C THR A 470 16.87 -8.03 -9.50
N ARG A 471 15.96 -8.52 -8.65
CA ARG A 471 15.86 -8.10 -7.24
C ARG A 471 17.11 -8.44 -6.44
N LEU A 472 17.68 -9.63 -6.65
CA LEU A 472 18.93 -10.03 -6.01
C LEU A 472 20.15 -9.30 -6.56
N ALA A 473 20.13 -8.85 -7.81
CA ALA A 473 21.23 -8.08 -8.41
C ALA A 473 21.42 -6.71 -7.75
N ALA A 474 20.40 -6.18 -7.08
CA ALA A 474 20.46 -4.95 -6.30
C ALA A 474 20.96 -5.14 -4.85
N SER A 475 21.27 -6.37 -4.42
CA SER A 475 21.88 -6.68 -3.12
C SER A 475 23.34 -7.09 -3.31
N ASP A 476 24.26 -6.42 -2.59
CA ASP A 476 25.70 -6.70 -2.61
C ASP A 476 26.11 -7.86 -1.68
N SER A 477 25.14 -8.62 -1.14
CA SER A 477 25.43 -9.68 -0.18
C SER A 477 26.10 -10.90 -0.84
N PRO A 478 27.16 -11.48 -0.23
CA PRO A 478 27.79 -12.70 -0.76
C PRO A 478 26.83 -13.89 -0.91
N GLN A 479 25.76 -13.90 -0.10
CA GLN A 479 24.74 -14.95 -0.12
C GLN A 479 23.77 -14.78 -1.30
N ALA A 480 23.48 -13.55 -1.75
CA ALA A 480 22.72 -13.29 -2.98
C ALA A 480 23.38 -13.89 -4.21
N VAL A 481 24.71 -13.83 -4.31
CA VAL A 481 25.44 -14.42 -5.44
C VAL A 481 25.21 -15.94 -5.55
N THR A 482 25.12 -16.64 -4.42
CA THR A 482 24.87 -18.09 -4.38
C THR A 482 23.46 -18.42 -4.88
N VAL A 483 22.45 -17.66 -4.43
CA VAL A 483 21.05 -17.85 -4.86
C VAL A 483 20.88 -17.49 -6.33
N ARG A 484 21.50 -16.39 -6.81
CA ARG A 484 21.47 -15.98 -8.22
C ARG A 484 22.03 -17.05 -9.15
N LYS A 485 23.11 -17.73 -8.76
CA LYS A 485 23.65 -18.85 -9.54
C LYS A 485 22.64 -20.00 -9.66
N ALA A 486 21.90 -20.32 -8.60
CA ALA A 486 20.85 -21.33 -8.62
C ALA A 486 19.66 -20.92 -9.52
N ILE A 487 19.25 -19.64 -9.45
CA ILE A 487 18.20 -19.08 -10.32
C ILE A 487 18.62 -19.13 -11.79
N ALA A 488 19.86 -18.75 -12.12
CA ALA A 488 20.37 -18.80 -13.48
C ALA A 488 20.32 -20.23 -14.06
N GLN A 489 20.66 -21.25 -13.26
CA GLN A 489 20.56 -22.65 -13.68
C GLN A 489 19.12 -23.07 -13.99
N ASP A 490 18.14 -22.65 -13.19
CA ASP A 490 16.73 -22.98 -13.43
C ASP A 490 16.14 -22.16 -14.60
N ILE A 491 16.60 -20.92 -14.82
CA ILE A 491 16.30 -20.14 -16.04
C ILE A 491 16.75 -20.90 -17.29
N ASP A 492 17.98 -21.43 -17.29
CA ASP A 492 18.53 -22.14 -18.44
C ASP A 492 17.77 -23.46 -18.69
N LYS A 493 17.39 -24.19 -17.63
CA LYS A 493 16.52 -25.38 -17.75
C LYS A 493 15.16 -25.05 -18.37
N LEU A 494 14.53 -23.95 -17.96
CA LEU A 494 13.24 -23.51 -18.50
C LEU A 494 13.35 -23.08 -19.97
N LYS A 495 14.45 -22.43 -20.36
CA LYS A 495 14.70 -22.04 -21.77
C LYS A 495 14.99 -23.23 -22.67
N ALA A 496 15.60 -24.29 -22.13
CA ALA A 496 15.89 -25.52 -22.87
C ALA A 496 14.65 -26.42 -23.04
N ALA A 497 13.55 -26.14 -22.34
CA ALA A 497 12.32 -26.91 -22.47
C ALA A 497 11.62 -26.59 -23.81
N PRO A 498 11.23 -27.60 -24.61
CA PRO A 498 10.49 -27.35 -25.86
C PRO A 498 9.16 -26.68 -25.54
N SER A 499 8.95 -25.47 -26.06
CA SER A 499 7.68 -24.74 -25.94
C SER A 499 6.57 -25.58 -26.59
N THR A 500 5.70 -26.17 -25.78
CA THR A 500 4.61 -27.00 -26.29
C THR A 500 3.59 -26.10 -26.98
N ASP A 501 3.52 -26.15 -28.30
CA ASP A 501 2.55 -25.40 -29.10
C ASP A 501 1.14 -25.99 -28.96
N LEU A 502 0.50 -25.70 -27.82
CA LEU A 502 -0.87 -26.14 -27.52
C LEU A 502 -1.86 -25.60 -28.55
N THR A 503 -1.63 -24.39 -29.06
CA THR A 503 -2.46 -23.74 -30.08
C THR A 503 -2.38 -24.49 -31.40
N GLY A 504 -1.17 -24.81 -31.87
CA GLY A 504 -0.97 -25.61 -33.08
C GLY A 504 -1.55 -27.02 -32.96
N MET A 505 -1.47 -27.65 -31.79
CA MET A 505 -2.10 -28.95 -31.54
C MET A 505 -3.64 -28.86 -31.52
N ALA A 506 -4.22 -27.80 -30.96
CA ALA A 506 -5.66 -27.56 -31.00
C ALA A 506 -6.17 -27.37 -32.44
N ILE A 507 -5.43 -26.61 -33.27
CA ILE A 507 -5.74 -26.44 -34.69
C ILE A 507 -5.72 -27.78 -35.44
N LYS A 508 -4.77 -28.68 -35.13
CA LYS A 508 -4.73 -30.02 -35.72
C LYS A 508 -5.96 -30.86 -35.33
N LEU A 509 -6.45 -30.75 -34.09
CA LEU A 509 -7.68 -31.42 -33.66
C LEU A 509 -8.92 -30.82 -34.35
N ASP A 510 -8.99 -29.50 -34.53
CA ASP A 510 -10.09 -28.86 -35.25
C ASP A 510 -10.15 -29.32 -36.72
N ASN A 511 -8.99 -29.35 -37.39
CA ASN A 511 -8.89 -29.90 -38.75
C ASN A 511 -9.29 -31.38 -38.84
N ALA A 512 -9.09 -32.15 -37.77
CA ALA A 512 -9.52 -33.54 -37.70
C ALA A 512 -11.04 -33.63 -37.52
N ILE A 513 -11.63 -32.83 -36.64
CA ILE A 513 -13.08 -32.75 -36.36
C ILE A 513 -13.85 -32.37 -37.62
N ASP A 514 -13.39 -31.36 -38.36
CA ASP A 514 -14.04 -30.87 -39.60
C ASP A 514 -14.12 -31.94 -40.70
N GLN A 515 -13.19 -32.90 -40.69
CA GLN A 515 -13.13 -33.96 -41.69
C GLN A 515 -13.99 -35.17 -41.35
N VAL A 516 -14.44 -35.33 -40.09
CA VAL A 516 -15.15 -36.52 -39.59
C VAL A 516 -16.42 -36.83 -40.37
N ASP A 517 -17.20 -35.81 -40.74
CA ASP A 517 -18.48 -36.01 -41.46
C ASP A 517 -18.30 -36.64 -42.85
N SER A 518 -17.13 -36.41 -43.46
CA SER A 518 -16.82 -36.88 -44.80
C SER A 518 -16.09 -38.22 -44.82
N LEU A 519 -15.89 -38.85 -43.65
CA LEU A 519 -15.18 -40.10 -43.55
C LEU A 519 -16.05 -41.29 -44.02
N PRO A 520 -15.53 -42.11 -44.96
CA PRO A 520 -16.21 -43.34 -45.38
C PRO A 520 -16.14 -44.39 -44.26
N LEU A 521 -17.28 -45.02 -43.96
CA LEU A 521 -17.36 -46.11 -42.99
C LEU A 521 -16.91 -47.43 -43.62
N SER A 522 -16.26 -48.30 -42.84
CA SER A 522 -15.91 -49.66 -43.25
C SER A 522 -17.20 -50.46 -43.51
N GLY A 523 -17.50 -50.73 -44.78
CA GLY A 523 -18.72 -51.45 -45.18
C GLY A 523 -19.77 -50.58 -45.86
N GLU A 524 -19.63 -49.26 -45.84
CA GLU A 524 -20.38 -48.35 -46.70
C GLU A 524 -19.68 -48.32 -48.06
N ALA A 525 -19.91 -49.37 -48.86
CA ALA A 525 -19.49 -49.33 -50.26
C ALA A 525 -20.12 -48.08 -50.89
N PRO A 526 -19.36 -47.22 -51.60
CA PRO A 526 -19.95 -46.10 -52.29
C PRO A 526 -20.94 -46.70 -53.27
N ILE A 527 -22.23 -46.50 -53.03
CA ILE A 527 -23.23 -46.69 -54.06
C ILE A 527 -22.90 -45.62 -55.08
N ALA A 528 -22.08 -45.97 -56.06
CA ALA A 528 -22.09 -45.26 -57.31
C ALA A 528 -23.56 -45.36 -57.75
N HIS A 529 -24.31 -44.27 -57.62
CA HIS A 529 -25.55 -44.11 -58.35
C HIS A 529 -25.16 -44.14 -59.82
N ALA A 530 -24.99 -45.33 -60.37
CA ALA A 530 -25.11 -45.54 -61.79
C ALA A 530 -26.53 -45.10 -62.10
N THR A 531 -26.68 -43.89 -62.64
CA THR A 531 -27.91 -43.45 -63.28
C THR A 531 -28.41 -44.62 -64.10
N PRO A 532 -29.59 -45.21 -63.80
CA PRO A 532 -30.05 -46.37 -64.53
C PRO A 532 -30.20 -45.94 -65.98
N LYS A 533 -29.31 -46.42 -66.85
CA LYS A 533 -29.52 -46.30 -68.29
C LYS A 533 -30.68 -47.23 -68.60
N ALA A 534 -31.88 -46.66 -68.65
CA ALA A 534 -33.10 -47.40 -68.98
C ALA A 534 -32.83 -48.21 -70.25
N ALA A 535 -32.95 -49.54 -70.15
CA ALA A 535 -32.91 -50.40 -71.31
C ALA A 535 -34.09 -50.00 -72.21
N THR A 536 -33.78 -49.53 -73.42
CA THR A 536 -34.79 -49.28 -74.45
C THR A 536 -35.40 -50.61 -74.85
N TRP A 537 -36.64 -50.83 -74.45
CA TRP A 537 -37.45 -51.94 -74.89
C TRP A 537 -37.62 -51.85 -76.41
N ALA A 538 -37.28 -52.92 -77.14
CA ALA A 538 -37.53 -52.97 -78.57
C ALA A 538 -39.04 -52.95 -78.83
N ASP A 539 -39.47 -52.16 -79.83
CA ASP A 539 -40.88 -51.95 -80.15
C ASP A 539 -41.54 -53.26 -80.59
N THR A 540 -42.27 -53.89 -79.66
CA THR A 540 -42.94 -55.18 -79.80
C THR A 540 -43.88 -55.24 -81.02
N ALA A 541 -44.31 -54.07 -81.52
CA ALA A 541 -45.06 -53.91 -82.76
C ALA A 541 -44.29 -54.34 -84.01
N LYS A 542 -43.02 -53.94 -84.12
CA LYS A 542 -42.19 -54.19 -85.31
C LYS A 542 -41.64 -55.61 -85.34
N VAL A 543 -41.31 -56.17 -84.18
CA VAL A 543 -40.77 -57.55 -84.09
C VAL A 543 -41.84 -58.60 -84.36
N ALA A 544 -43.06 -58.41 -83.85
CA ALA A 544 -44.18 -59.32 -84.10
C ALA A 544 -44.65 -59.28 -85.58
N ALA A 545 -44.58 -58.11 -86.22
CA ALA A 545 -44.90 -57.98 -87.64
C ALA A 545 -43.85 -58.65 -88.55
N ALA A 546 -42.58 -58.69 -88.15
CA ALA A 546 -41.50 -59.32 -88.92
C ALA A 546 -41.41 -60.84 -88.78
N THR A 547 -41.97 -61.42 -87.70
CA THR A 547 -41.90 -62.86 -87.40
C THR A 547 -43.23 -63.61 -87.55
N GLY A 548 -44.35 -62.90 -87.78
CA GLY A 548 -45.67 -63.51 -88.02
C GLY A 548 -46.31 -64.17 -86.79
N GLU A 549 -45.76 -63.96 -85.59
CA GLU A 549 -46.27 -64.52 -84.33
C GLU A 549 -47.19 -63.54 -83.57
N PRO A 550 -48.16 -64.05 -82.79
CA PRO A 550 -49.07 -63.21 -82.02
C PRO A 550 -48.33 -62.41 -80.93
N ARG A 551 -48.62 -61.11 -80.86
CA ARG A 551 -47.87 -60.09 -80.09
C ARG A 551 -47.70 -60.42 -78.59
N TRP A 552 -48.66 -61.11 -77.98
CA TRP A 552 -48.58 -61.51 -76.58
C TRP A 552 -47.42 -62.48 -76.32
N LYS A 553 -47.13 -63.38 -77.28
CA LYS A 553 -46.08 -64.41 -77.15
C LYS A 553 -44.68 -63.81 -77.25
N VAL A 554 -44.49 -62.82 -78.14
CA VAL A 554 -43.25 -62.04 -78.26
C VAL A 554 -43.00 -61.22 -76.99
N TRP A 555 -44.05 -60.64 -76.42
CA TRP A 555 -43.97 -59.91 -75.15
C TRP A 555 -43.57 -60.81 -73.97
N TRP A 556 -44.19 -61.99 -73.82
CA TRP A 556 -43.82 -62.92 -72.75
C TRP A 556 -42.38 -63.41 -72.86
N ARG A 557 -41.88 -63.64 -74.08
CA ARG A 557 -40.49 -64.07 -74.27
C ARG A 557 -39.54 -62.96 -73.83
N GLU A 558 -39.77 -61.72 -74.26
CA GLU A 558 -38.95 -60.57 -73.89
C GLU A 558 -38.95 -60.32 -72.38
N VAL A 559 -40.12 -60.44 -71.73
CA VAL A 559 -40.29 -60.30 -70.28
C VAL A 559 -39.56 -61.41 -69.51
N THR A 560 -39.62 -62.67 -69.96
CA THR A 560 -38.93 -63.77 -69.27
C THR A 560 -37.40 -63.70 -69.39
N THR A 561 -36.86 -63.27 -70.54
CA THR A 561 -35.41 -63.02 -70.68
C THR A 561 -34.94 -61.79 -69.93
N GLY A 562 -35.76 -60.74 -69.84
CA GLY A 562 -35.45 -59.53 -69.06
C GLY A 562 -35.42 -59.77 -67.54
N ILE A 563 -36.35 -60.60 -67.04
CA ILE A 563 -36.44 -60.93 -65.61
C ILE A 563 -35.37 -61.97 -65.20
N GLY A 564 -35.07 -62.95 -66.07
CA GLY A 564 -34.10 -64.02 -65.79
C GLY A 564 -32.66 -63.55 -65.66
N GLN A 565 -32.23 -62.55 -66.44
CA GLN A 565 -30.88 -61.98 -66.35
C GLN A 565 -30.71 -60.95 -65.21
N GLN A 566 -31.81 -60.42 -64.66
CA GLN A 566 -31.77 -59.47 -63.54
C GLN A 566 -31.83 -60.15 -62.17
N LEU A 567 -32.43 -61.33 -62.05
CA LEU A 567 -32.45 -62.09 -60.78
C LEU A 567 -31.10 -62.77 -60.47
N THR A 568 -30.32 -63.12 -61.49
CA THR A 568 -29.00 -63.74 -61.30
C THR A 568 -27.90 -62.74 -60.93
N SER A 569 -28.10 -61.44 -61.17
CA SER A 569 -27.18 -60.38 -60.71
C SER A 569 -27.47 -59.89 -59.29
N LEU A 570 -28.61 -60.27 -58.69
CA LEU A 570 -28.98 -59.87 -57.33
C LEU A 570 -28.45 -60.78 -56.22
N VAL A 571 -27.89 -61.96 -56.55
CA VAL A 571 -27.33 -62.88 -55.55
C VAL A 571 -25.83 -63.01 -55.77
N GLN A 572 -25.08 -62.03 -55.25
CA GLN A 572 -23.63 -62.07 -55.18
C GLN A 572 -23.22 -62.51 -53.76
N VAL A 573 -22.89 -63.79 -53.60
CA VAL A 573 -22.37 -64.32 -52.33
C VAL A 573 -20.94 -63.83 -52.15
N ARG A 574 -20.75 -62.82 -51.31
CA ARG A 574 -19.43 -62.34 -50.87
C ARG A 574 -19.24 -62.75 -49.41
N ARG A 575 -18.23 -63.57 -49.13
CA ARG A 575 -17.78 -63.84 -47.76
C ARG A 575 -17.20 -62.55 -47.19
N ILE A 576 -17.78 -62.09 -46.08
CA ILE A 576 -17.31 -60.96 -45.28
C ILE A 576 -16.74 -61.55 -44.00
N ASP A 577 -15.42 -61.49 -43.85
CA ASP A 577 -14.69 -62.12 -42.74
C ASP A 577 -14.67 -61.27 -41.45
N ASN A 578 -15.71 -60.48 -41.18
CA ASN A 578 -15.85 -59.74 -39.91
C ASN A 578 -17.29 -59.78 -39.41
N ALA A 579 -17.59 -60.77 -38.58
CA ALA A 579 -18.92 -61.01 -38.02
C ALA A 579 -19.40 -59.90 -37.04
N ASP A 580 -18.50 -59.03 -36.56
CA ASP A 580 -18.84 -57.93 -35.64
C ASP A 580 -19.08 -56.58 -36.33
N ALA A 581 -18.96 -56.50 -37.65
CA ALA A 581 -19.32 -55.31 -38.45
C ALA A 581 -20.72 -55.43 -39.09
N MET A 582 -21.43 -56.51 -38.81
CA MET A 582 -22.72 -56.80 -39.42
C MET A 582 -23.83 -56.09 -38.62
N LEU A 583 -24.51 -55.17 -39.32
CA LEU A 583 -25.62 -54.29 -38.90
C LEU A 583 -25.23 -52.88 -38.41
N VAL A 584 -24.43 -52.15 -39.20
CA VAL A 584 -24.57 -50.68 -39.23
C VAL A 584 -25.68 -50.37 -40.23
N THR A 585 -26.93 -50.24 -39.78
CA THR A 585 -28.01 -49.67 -40.61
C THR A 585 -27.65 -48.21 -40.97
N PRO A 586 -28.16 -47.63 -42.07
CA PRO A 586 -27.84 -46.26 -42.50
C PRO A 586 -27.99 -45.17 -41.42
N ASP A 587 -28.81 -45.43 -40.39
CA ASP A 587 -29.01 -44.60 -39.21
C ASP A 587 -27.84 -44.65 -38.19
N GLN A 588 -27.09 -45.75 -38.15
CA GLN A 588 -26.02 -45.99 -37.16
C GLN A 588 -24.69 -45.32 -37.55
N GLY A 589 -24.45 -45.04 -38.83
CA GLY A 589 -23.24 -44.34 -39.29
C GLY A 589 -23.14 -42.88 -38.81
N TYR A 590 -24.30 -42.24 -38.58
CA TYR A 590 -24.38 -40.92 -37.97
C TYR A 590 -23.85 -40.94 -36.53
N PHE A 591 -24.28 -41.90 -35.70
CA PHE A 591 -23.87 -42.01 -34.31
C PHE A 591 -22.38 -42.31 -34.13
N LEU A 592 -21.76 -43.06 -35.04
CA LEU A 592 -20.31 -43.32 -35.01
C LEU A 592 -19.50 -42.04 -35.28
N ARG A 593 -19.92 -41.25 -36.27
CA ARG A 593 -19.29 -39.95 -36.59
C ARG A 593 -19.49 -38.97 -35.43
N GLU A 594 -20.67 -38.94 -34.84
CA GLU A 594 -20.95 -38.07 -33.69
C GLU A 594 -20.17 -38.49 -32.43
N ASN A 595 -20.06 -39.80 -32.15
CA ASN A 595 -19.25 -40.27 -31.04
C ASN A 595 -17.76 -39.96 -31.23
N LEU A 596 -17.24 -40.10 -32.45
CA LEU A 596 -15.87 -39.73 -32.78
C LEU A 596 -15.64 -38.23 -32.62
N LYS A 597 -16.56 -37.38 -33.08
CA LYS A 597 -16.51 -35.93 -32.86
C LYS A 597 -16.51 -35.58 -31.37
N LEU A 598 -17.39 -36.20 -30.59
CA LEU A 598 -17.45 -36.00 -29.14
C LEU A 598 -16.12 -36.36 -28.47
N ARG A 599 -15.48 -37.47 -28.88
CA ARG A 599 -14.15 -37.86 -28.38
C ARG A 599 -13.07 -36.85 -28.76
N LEU A 600 -13.06 -36.37 -30.01
CA LEU A 600 -12.08 -35.37 -30.46
C LEU A 600 -12.30 -33.98 -29.81
N LEU A 601 -13.56 -33.59 -29.57
CA LEU A 601 -13.90 -32.37 -28.82
C LEU A 601 -13.50 -32.51 -27.34
N SER A 602 -13.76 -33.67 -26.73
CA SER A 602 -13.29 -33.98 -25.37
C SER A 602 -11.76 -33.95 -25.29
N ALA A 603 -11.07 -34.53 -26.28
CA ALA A 603 -9.62 -34.45 -26.40
C ALA A 603 -9.14 -33.00 -26.55
N ARG A 604 -9.81 -32.15 -27.34
CA ARG A 604 -9.49 -30.72 -27.44
C ARG A 604 -9.65 -30.00 -26.11
N LEU A 605 -10.75 -30.25 -25.39
CA LEU A 605 -10.96 -29.68 -24.06
C LEU A 605 -9.90 -30.18 -23.07
N ALA A 606 -9.54 -31.46 -23.12
CA ALA A 606 -8.48 -32.06 -22.30
C ALA A 606 -7.10 -31.47 -22.63
N LEU A 607 -6.81 -31.18 -23.90
CA LEU A 607 -5.60 -30.51 -24.35
C LEU A 607 -5.52 -29.08 -23.80
N LEU A 608 -6.61 -28.31 -23.90
CA LEU A 608 -6.68 -26.93 -23.41
C LEU A 608 -6.66 -26.84 -21.87
N SER A 609 -7.29 -27.81 -21.20
CA SER A 609 -7.27 -27.95 -19.73
C SER A 609 -6.03 -28.68 -19.20
N ARG A 610 -5.08 -29.06 -20.07
CA ARG A 610 -3.84 -29.77 -19.75
C ARG A 610 -4.05 -31.09 -18.99
N ASN A 611 -5.20 -31.74 -19.17
CA ASN A 611 -5.51 -33.05 -18.60
C ASN A 611 -4.97 -34.17 -19.51
N GLN A 612 -3.69 -34.51 -19.33
CA GLN A 612 -3.00 -35.51 -20.15
C GLN A 612 -3.64 -36.90 -20.09
N THR A 613 -4.17 -37.31 -18.94
CA THR A 613 -4.78 -38.63 -18.77
C THR A 613 -6.04 -38.76 -19.63
N THR A 614 -6.92 -37.77 -19.57
CA THR A 614 -8.14 -37.74 -20.39
C THR A 614 -7.79 -37.54 -21.86
N LEU A 615 -6.85 -36.64 -22.19
CA LEU A 615 -6.38 -36.42 -23.56
C LEU A 615 -5.92 -37.73 -24.20
N LYS A 616 -4.99 -38.44 -23.54
CA LYS A 616 -4.44 -39.70 -24.05
C LYS A 616 -5.53 -40.77 -24.22
N SER A 617 -6.42 -40.89 -23.24
CA SER A 617 -7.54 -41.84 -23.32
C SER A 617 -8.48 -41.53 -24.49
N ASP A 618 -8.83 -40.27 -24.71
CA ASP A 618 -9.75 -39.88 -25.78
C ASP A 618 -9.08 -39.96 -27.17
N LEU A 619 -7.79 -39.62 -27.30
CA LEU A 619 -7.04 -39.80 -28.54
C LEU A 619 -6.90 -41.29 -28.89
N GLN A 620 -6.62 -42.16 -27.92
CA GLN A 620 -6.56 -43.61 -28.12
C GLN A 620 -7.92 -44.19 -28.50
N ALA A 621 -9.00 -43.76 -27.85
CA ALA A 621 -10.35 -44.18 -28.19
C ALA A 621 -10.76 -43.72 -29.59
N ALA A 622 -10.43 -42.47 -29.97
CA ALA A 622 -10.66 -41.93 -31.31
C ALA A 622 -9.87 -42.72 -32.38
N GLN A 623 -8.59 -43.02 -32.11
CA GLN A 623 -7.76 -43.82 -33.00
C GLN A 623 -8.28 -45.27 -33.15
N ALA A 624 -8.73 -45.89 -32.07
CA ALA A 624 -9.35 -47.21 -32.10
C ALA A 624 -10.65 -47.20 -32.91
N ALA A 625 -11.49 -46.18 -32.74
CA ALA A 625 -12.72 -46.02 -33.51
C ALA A 625 -12.43 -45.82 -35.02
N LEU A 626 -11.48 -44.95 -35.36
CA LEU A 626 -11.03 -44.71 -36.73
C LEU A 626 -10.50 -45.99 -37.40
N THR A 627 -9.76 -46.81 -36.66
CA THR A 627 -9.18 -48.05 -37.20
C THR A 627 -10.22 -49.18 -37.33
N ARG A 628 -11.20 -49.23 -36.43
CA ARG A 628 -12.19 -50.33 -36.34
C ARG A 628 -13.40 -50.13 -37.24
N TYR A 629 -13.87 -48.90 -37.42
CA TYR A 629 -15.17 -48.63 -38.06
C TYR A 629 -15.09 -47.77 -39.33
N PHE A 630 -13.95 -47.14 -39.63
CA PHE A 630 -13.78 -46.29 -40.81
C PHE A 630 -12.84 -46.93 -41.84
N ASP A 631 -13.07 -46.68 -43.13
CA ASP A 631 -12.27 -47.26 -44.20
C ASP A 631 -10.84 -46.70 -44.18
N ASN A 632 -9.91 -47.55 -43.71
CA ASN A 632 -8.50 -47.25 -43.58
C ASN A 632 -7.76 -47.18 -44.94
N THR A 633 -8.41 -47.56 -46.05
CA THR A 633 -7.85 -47.41 -47.39
C THR A 633 -8.09 -46.00 -47.98
N SER A 634 -9.02 -45.24 -47.40
CA SER A 634 -9.31 -43.87 -47.82
C SER A 634 -8.23 -42.89 -47.35
N LYS A 635 -7.75 -42.04 -48.27
CA LYS A 635 -6.78 -40.97 -48.00
C LYS A 635 -7.27 -39.98 -46.92
N LYS A 636 -8.59 -39.76 -46.83
CA LYS A 636 -9.18 -38.86 -45.82
C LYS A 636 -9.06 -39.45 -44.41
N THR A 637 -9.39 -40.73 -44.25
CA THR A 637 -9.26 -41.43 -42.96
C THR A 637 -7.81 -41.46 -42.48
N GLN A 638 -6.86 -41.70 -43.39
CA GLN A 638 -5.43 -41.64 -43.06
C GLN A 638 -4.97 -40.26 -42.61
N THR A 639 -5.46 -39.19 -43.27
CA THR A 639 -5.13 -37.81 -42.88
C THR A 639 -5.58 -37.51 -41.45
N VAL A 640 -6.78 -37.94 -41.06
CA VAL A 640 -7.31 -37.77 -39.71
C VAL A 640 -6.52 -38.61 -38.69
N ILE A 641 -6.18 -39.85 -39.02
CA ILE A 641 -5.33 -40.71 -38.17
C ILE A 641 -3.96 -40.06 -37.95
N ASP A 642 -3.35 -39.49 -38.98
CA ASP A 642 -2.05 -38.84 -38.89
C ASP A 642 -2.11 -37.55 -38.05
N LEU A 643 -3.18 -36.75 -38.18
CA LEU A 643 -3.39 -35.57 -37.33
C LEU A 643 -3.51 -35.97 -35.85
N VAL A 644 -4.31 -36.99 -35.54
CA VAL A 644 -4.48 -37.50 -34.16
C VAL A 644 -3.15 -38.02 -33.60
N LYS A 645 -2.37 -38.77 -34.38
CA LYS A 645 -1.03 -39.25 -33.98
C LYS A 645 -0.04 -38.12 -33.74
N GLN A 646 -0.05 -37.08 -34.57
CA GLN A 646 0.83 -35.92 -34.39
C GLN A 646 0.51 -35.16 -33.11
N VAL A 647 -0.77 -35.06 -32.74
CA VAL A 647 -1.19 -34.46 -31.46
C VAL A 647 -0.79 -35.33 -30.28
N ASP A 648 -0.98 -36.65 -30.37
CA ASP A 648 -0.55 -37.60 -29.33
C ASP A 648 0.96 -37.51 -29.07
N ALA A 649 1.79 -37.55 -30.13
CA ALA A 649 3.24 -37.42 -30.02
C ALA A 649 3.69 -36.04 -29.51
N GLY A 650 3.03 -34.95 -29.94
CA GLY A 650 3.33 -33.60 -29.47
C GLY A 650 2.95 -33.35 -28.01
N SER A 651 1.95 -34.07 -27.51
CA SER A 651 1.48 -33.96 -26.12
C SER A 651 2.31 -34.76 -25.11
N ALA A 652 3.09 -35.75 -25.56
CA ALA A 652 3.95 -36.59 -24.73
C ALA A 652 5.24 -35.88 -24.23
N ALA A 653 5.62 -34.74 -24.82
CA ALA A 653 6.84 -33.99 -24.49
C ALA A 653 6.68 -33.03 -23.27
N VAL A 654 5.65 -33.22 -22.45
CA VAL A 654 5.24 -32.29 -21.38
C VAL A 654 5.66 -32.82 -19.99
N GLU A 655 6.94 -33.16 -19.80
CA GLU A 655 7.53 -33.18 -18.46
C GLU A 655 8.10 -31.79 -18.18
N LEU A 656 7.37 -31.01 -17.37
CA LEU A 656 7.76 -29.63 -17.03
C LEU A 656 9.01 -29.65 -16.12
N PRO A 657 10.04 -28.84 -16.41
CA PRO A 657 11.18 -28.67 -15.51
C PRO A 657 10.71 -28.15 -14.14
N ASN A 658 11.34 -28.61 -13.05
CA ASN A 658 11.06 -28.10 -11.70
C ASN A 658 12.07 -27.01 -11.27
N LEU A 659 11.68 -26.20 -10.28
CA LEU A 659 12.47 -25.08 -9.74
C LEU A 659 13.17 -25.43 -8.42
N ASN A 660 13.49 -26.70 -8.20
CA ASN A 660 13.97 -27.19 -6.91
C ASN A 660 15.34 -26.62 -6.54
N THR A 661 16.19 -26.32 -7.53
CA THR A 661 17.55 -25.81 -7.28
C THR A 661 17.51 -24.40 -6.69
N SER A 662 16.68 -23.51 -7.24
CA SER A 662 16.46 -22.15 -6.72
C SER A 662 15.82 -22.16 -5.34
N LEU A 663 14.80 -22.98 -5.12
CA LEU A 663 14.08 -23.07 -3.85
C LEU A 663 14.95 -23.63 -2.72
N GLN A 664 15.78 -24.63 -3.00
CA GLN A 664 16.72 -25.17 -2.01
C GLN A 664 17.78 -24.13 -1.61
N ALA A 665 18.28 -23.34 -2.55
CA ALA A 665 19.25 -22.28 -2.26
C ALA A 665 18.67 -21.21 -1.30
N VAL A 666 17.42 -20.80 -1.51
CA VAL A 666 16.75 -19.84 -0.61
C VAL A 666 16.43 -20.45 0.75
N ASN A 667 16.00 -21.72 0.80
CA ASN A 667 15.73 -22.40 2.07
C ASN A 667 17.01 -22.59 2.90
N GLN A 668 18.15 -22.86 2.27
CA GLN A 668 19.44 -22.93 2.95
C GLN A 668 19.85 -21.59 3.57
N TYR A 669 19.57 -20.47 2.90
CA TYR A 669 19.76 -19.13 3.46
C TYR A 669 18.90 -18.94 4.73
N ARG A 670 17.60 -19.24 4.64
CA ARG A 670 16.66 -19.12 5.77
C ARG A 670 17.03 -19.98 6.97
N SER A 671 17.69 -21.11 6.75
CA SER A 671 18.11 -22.02 7.84
C SER A 671 19.40 -21.58 8.55
N ARG A 672 20.15 -20.63 7.98
CA ARG A 672 21.44 -20.16 8.49
C ARG A 672 21.39 -18.76 9.11
N GLY A 673 20.37 -17.97 8.80
CA GLY A 673 20.01 -16.74 9.50
C GLY A 673 19.16 -17.05 10.71
#